data_AF-A0A834TGG6-F1
#
_entry.id   AF-A0A834TGG6-F1
#
_cell.length_a   1.000
_cell.length_b   1.000
_cell.length_c   1.000
_cell.angle_alpha   90.00
_cell.angle_beta   90.00
_cell.angle_gamma   90.00
#
_symmetry.space_group_name_H-M   'P 1'
#
loop_
_entity.id
_entity.type
_entity.pdbx_description
1 polymer ?
#
loop_
_entity_poly.entity_id
_entity_poly.type
_entity_poly.pdbx_seq_one_letter_code
_entity_poly.pdbx_strand_id
1 'polypeptide(L)'
;MPRRLIGFFNSMELEGVLSVAGMFARKMRENEGEASSEGQLMKKPKKGPSAEIQEVFHKVVAEMVALMKFCRMSNGKVFLLSAIYGPPVLKDRAILWNLLSNVNHNNLPWITFGDFNQVGNASEKLSRNKRISGAADLNNTINSCGLINIPSQGLWFTWSNNRRLDDQVRERLDRAYCNHLWFQDMDYAWVETLPIAASDHAPLVIHTEPPNVQAKTRRGFKFEVMWMHHLAYNILIANELVHYLNQCKKGKTSWAAMKVDVSKAYDKVSWTFLRELLTLIQFPHHWVTMLMECVTTPMSRVLINGEFSDWFHPKSGLQQGDPISPYLFILCANALSVTLFAEQENHNLQGIKISREAPPVNHMCYADDIMLFFKANMASSLTVRNIFQNFGQAFGLYMNPAKTEVKFSPNTSQPTRNDCLAVLQCADVTKLGTYLGSHIDSAGKDRANYEKIHQHLLKRLQGWKTHLLSQAARYTLIHSVMATIPIYYLQFTKLTKAEARSYDKVLNNFFWGHGHDQKGLHMIYWDRVCHPRTQGGLGLRRFDPLNQCLLGKQFWRIITNQNPLLSNIYQNGFQHLDWMAGNGSQIRFTDPLWIQSDYQNHPYSCARNLMWNGRRWDMTKLRQVYSSQKATVIAKRPISYSNQPDRIVWKSAPSGQYNIKEACRMLMSCTEDTPANSLLWKRLWASKLPFRYLMFCWRLLNKGLPLGTHPVRRGYSIAGTCPFGCPELETEDHIFQTCSFARAVWFGSGLAMRMDRSLIVCWSIYYHRNQVLFNNGKADPLETVGLLRQVVNKVSGTRNMDDLLLRPLRFRGPYREVPVCFMEGWCADQVLDLHIHWQNFISAKRRGLSMWLKKRHHL
;
A
#
# COMPACT_ATOMS: atom_id res chain seq x y z
N MET A 1 8.00 12.24 26.89
CA MET A 1 8.47 11.44 28.04
C MET A 1 8.11 9.98 27.80
N PRO A 2 9.05 9.05 27.98
CA PRO A 2 9.56 8.35 26.81
C PRO A 2 9.02 6.93 26.66
N ARG A 3 8.41 6.70 25.49
CA ARG A 3 8.34 5.41 24.79
C ARG A 3 9.65 5.24 24.01
N ARG A 4 10.54 4.37 24.48
CA ARG A 4 11.62 3.65 23.77
C ARG A 4 12.49 3.00 24.87
N LEU A 5 12.89 1.74 24.66
CA LEU A 5 13.67 0.87 25.57
C LEU A 5 12.91 0.20 26.73
N ILE A 6 11.99 -0.72 26.42
CA ILE A 6 11.78 -1.93 27.25
C ILE A 6 11.54 -3.08 26.29
N GLY A 7 12.53 -3.95 26.14
CA GLY A 7 12.47 -5.06 25.21
C GLY A 7 13.81 -5.71 24.89
N PHE A 8 14.78 -5.65 25.80
CA PHE A 8 15.96 -6.51 25.79
C PHE A 8 16.49 -6.53 27.23
N PHE A 9 16.77 -7.72 27.78
CA PHE A 9 17.10 -8.07 29.17
C PHE A 9 15.91 -8.36 30.10
N ASN A 10 15.55 -9.64 30.24
CA ASN A 10 15.92 -10.42 31.43
C ASN A 10 15.49 -11.90 31.33
N SER A 11 16.37 -12.68 30.70
CA SER A 11 16.78 -13.98 31.22
C SER A 11 18.32 -13.98 31.19
N MET A 12 18.93 -13.36 32.21
CA MET A 12 20.35 -13.55 32.48
C MET A 12 20.47 -14.03 33.92
N GLU A 13 20.94 -15.26 34.04
CA GLU A 13 21.60 -15.77 35.23
C GLU A 13 22.69 -14.79 35.68
N LEU A 14 22.77 -14.62 36.99
CA LEU A 14 23.40 -13.51 37.68
C LEU A 14 24.91 -13.72 37.95
N GLU A 15 25.62 -14.55 37.20
CA GLU A 15 27.02 -14.90 37.52
C GLU A 15 28.10 -14.32 36.60
N GLY A 16 27.75 -13.79 35.41
CA GLY A 16 28.75 -13.28 34.45
C GLY A 16 29.18 -11.82 34.65
N VAL A 17 28.33 -10.99 35.25
CA VAL A 17 28.54 -9.53 35.34
C VAL A 17 29.44 -9.13 36.51
N LEU A 18 29.58 -10.00 37.51
CA LEU A 18 30.44 -9.77 38.69
C LEU A 18 31.95 -9.93 38.39
N SER A 19 32.32 -10.64 37.32
CA SER A 19 33.73 -10.89 36.96
C SER A 19 34.42 -9.66 36.33
N VAL A 20 33.69 -8.87 35.52
CA VAL A 20 34.26 -7.68 34.85
C VAL A 20 34.24 -6.45 35.77
N ALA A 21 33.22 -6.33 36.63
CA ALA A 21 33.19 -5.31 37.68
C ALA A 21 34.29 -5.55 38.74
N GLY A 22 34.61 -6.82 39.06
CA GLY A 22 35.70 -7.20 39.95
C GLY A 22 37.10 -6.86 39.41
N MET A 23 37.31 -6.99 38.09
CA MET A 23 38.57 -6.58 37.44
C MET A 23 38.75 -5.05 37.43
N PHE A 24 37.68 -4.29 37.22
CA PHE A 24 37.74 -2.81 37.26
C PHE A 24 37.90 -2.26 38.69
N ALA A 25 37.26 -2.88 39.69
CA ALA A 25 37.43 -2.52 41.10
C ALA A 25 38.81 -2.87 41.67
N ARG A 26 39.56 -3.78 41.02
CA ARG A 26 40.95 -4.10 41.38
C ARG A 26 41.94 -3.09 40.81
N LYS A 27 41.67 -2.59 39.60
CA LYS A 27 42.49 -1.56 38.93
C LYS A 27 42.25 -0.14 39.45
N MET A 28 41.08 0.13 40.03
CA MET A 28 40.78 1.38 40.74
C MET A 28 41.38 1.43 42.16
N ARG A 29 41.64 0.29 42.79
CA ARG A 29 42.31 0.20 44.10
C ARG A 29 43.84 0.32 44.03
N GLU A 30 44.42 0.23 42.84
CA GLU A 30 45.86 0.41 42.59
C GLU A 30 46.23 1.87 42.29
N ASN A 31 45.24 2.78 42.19
CA ASN A 31 45.45 4.22 41.93
C ASN A 31 45.02 5.14 43.10
N GLU A 32 44.70 4.59 44.28
CA GLU A 32 44.43 5.35 45.53
C GLU A 32 45.60 5.24 46.52
N GLY A 33 46.83 5.29 46.01
CA GLY A 33 48.04 5.37 46.81
C GLY A 33 48.81 6.64 46.48
N GLU A 34 48.34 7.80 46.95
CA GLU A 34 49.12 9.02 47.23
C GLU A 34 48.18 10.21 47.49
N ALA A 35 48.08 10.62 48.76
CA ALA A 35 48.02 12.01 49.23
C ALA A 35 47.28 12.10 50.57
N SER A 36 48.09 12.33 51.60
CA SER A 36 47.75 12.66 52.98
C SER A 36 47.23 14.09 53.17
N SER A 37 46.73 14.32 54.38
CA SER A 37 46.70 15.56 55.20
C SER A 37 45.56 16.59 55.04
N GLU A 38 44.88 16.79 56.19
CA GLU A 38 44.19 18.00 56.70
C GLU A 38 42.96 18.51 55.91
N GLY A 39 41.86 19.03 56.46
CA GLY A 39 41.42 19.39 57.80
C GLY A 39 40.12 20.22 57.65
N GLN A 40 39.03 19.77 58.31
CA GLN A 40 37.89 20.54 58.83
C GLN A 40 36.95 21.46 57.99
N LEU A 41 35.65 21.27 58.28
CA LEU A 41 34.54 22.25 58.43
C LEU A 41 33.63 22.65 57.23
N MET A 42 32.54 21.88 57.14
CA MET A 42 31.14 22.22 56.83
C MET A 42 30.74 23.69 56.54
N LYS A 43 30.21 23.93 55.33
CA LYS A 43 28.97 24.71 55.09
C LYS A 43 28.14 24.07 53.96
N LYS A 44 26.89 23.71 54.27
CA LYS A 44 25.82 23.20 53.38
C LYS A 44 24.89 24.36 52.96
N PRO A 45 23.91 24.20 52.05
CA PRO A 45 24.00 24.12 50.59
C PRO A 45 23.13 25.22 49.92
N LYS A 46 23.19 25.37 48.58
CA LYS A 46 22.06 25.71 47.66
C LYS A 46 22.55 26.31 46.34
N LYS A 47 22.65 25.47 45.31
CA LYS A 47 22.12 25.73 43.95
C LYS A 47 21.74 24.37 43.36
N GLY A 48 20.51 24.30 42.84
CA GLY A 48 19.73 23.09 42.63
C GLY A 48 20.18 22.16 41.49
N PRO A 49 19.45 21.05 41.30
CA PRO A 49 19.91 19.80 40.69
C PRO A 49 19.93 19.81 39.15
N SER A 50 20.32 20.93 38.53
CA SER A 50 20.35 21.05 37.06
C SER A 50 21.73 20.80 36.46
N ALA A 51 22.82 21.01 37.21
CA ALA A 51 24.18 20.86 36.72
C ALA A 51 24.73 19.45 36.98
N GLU A 52 24.47 18.87 38.15
CA GLU A 52 24.80 17.46 38.42
C GLU A 52 23.94 16.50 37.59
N ILE A 53 22.69 16.84 37.25
CA ILE A 53 21.91 16.03 36.30
C ILE A 53 22.48 16.16 34.90
N GLN A 54 23.05 17.29 34.47
CA GLN A 54 23.71 17.42 33.17
C GLN A 54 25.09 16.76 33.11
N GLU A 55 25.80 16.71 34.23
CA GLU A 55 27.09 16.02 34.34
C GLU A 55 26.92 14.51 34.51
N VAL A 56 25.84 14.08 35.19
CA VAL A 56 25.34 12.70 35.15
C VAL A 56 24.73 12.38 33.78
N PHE A 57 24.11 13.32 33.04
CA PHE A 57 23.64 13.07 31.66
C PHE A 57 24.79 12.86 30.68
N HIS A 58 25.95 13.51 30.92
CA HIS A 58 27.17 13.29 30.13
C HIS A 58 28.03 12.11 30.66
N LYS A 59 27.86 11.70 31.93
CA LYS A 59 28.44 10.47 32.52
C LYS A 59 27.54 9.24 32.38
N VAL A 60 26.27 9.39 31.98
CA VAL A 60 25.34 8.34 31.53
C VAL A 60 25.73 8.01 30.09
N VAL A 61 26.90 7.38 30.02
CA VAL A 61 27.55 6.58 28.97
C VAL A 61 26.63 5.44 28.46
N ALA A 62 25.31 5.64 28.49
CA ALA A 62 24.25 4.68 28.23
C ALA A 62 23.71 4.68 26.79
N GLU A 63 24.50 5.13 25.80
CA GLU A 63 24.19 4.90 24.38
C GLU A 63 25.30 4.19 23.61
N MET A 64 26.17 3.43 24.32
CA MET A 64 27.09 2.49 23.68
C MET A 64 26.88 1.10 24.26
N VAL A 65 25.84 0.40 23.83
CA VAL A 65 25.68 -1.02 24.17
C VAL A 65 26.45 -1.82 23.12
N ALA A 66 27.73 -2.06 23.38
CA ALA A 66 28.40 -3.25 22.88
C ALA A 66 28.20 -4.34 23.94
N LEU A 67 27.14 -5.15 23.83
CA LEU A 67 26.98 -6.30 24.71
C LEU A 67 28.05 -7.33 24.32
N MET A 68 29.01 -7.58 25.20
CA MET A 68 30.02 -8.62 25.00
C MET A 68 29.69 -9.84 25.84
N LYS A 69 29.64 -11.01 25.21
CA LYS A 69 29.36 -12.28 25.88
C LYS A 69 30.29 -13.38 25.38
N PHE A 70 30.84 -14.17 26.29
CA PHE A 70 31.48 -15.43 25.94
C PHE A 70 30.41 -16.50 25.72
N CYS A 71 30.44 -17.12 24.55
CA CYS A 71 29.51 -18.15 24.13
C CYS A 71 30.27 -19.47 23.96
N ARG A 72 29.71 -20.56 24.47
CA ARG A 72 30.28 -21.90 24.32
C ARG A 72 29.50 -22.68 23.25
N MET A 73 30.22 -23.28 22.32
CA MET A 73 29.68 -24.16 21.27
C MET A 73 29.42 -25.56 21.82
N SER A 74 28.58 -26.33 21.12
CA SER A 74 28.27 -27.73 21.46
C SER A 74 29.50 -28.65 21.47
N ASN A 75 30.54 -28.33 20.70
CA ASN A 75 31.83 -29.01 20.68
C ASN A 75 32.81 -28.54 21.79
N GLY A 76 32.37 -27.66 22.71
CA GLY A 76 33.16 -27.17 23.83
C GLY A 76 34.02 -25.93 23.55
N LYS A 77 34.17 -25.50 22.29
CA LYS A 77 34.92 -24.28 21.93
C LYS A 77 34.20 -23.02 22.43
N VAL A 78 34.95 -21.98 22.77
CA VAL A 78 34.41 -20.70 23.25
C VAL A 78 34.71 -19.60 22.25
N PHE A 79 33.73 -18.74 21.97
CA PHE A 79 33.87 -17.56 21.14
C PHE A 79 33.29 -16.32 21.82
N LEU A 80 33.78 -15.14 21.43
CA LEU A 80 33.28 -13.86 21.86
C LEU A 80 32.18 -13.37 20.91
N LEU A 81 31.07 -12.90 21.48
CA LEU A 81 29.97 -12.29 20.77
C LEU A 81 29.83 -10.83 21.19
N SER A 82 29.81 -9.92 20.21
CA SER A 82 29.59 -8.48 20.43
C SER A 82 28.33 -8.01 19.70
N ALA A 83 27.29 -7.62 20.44
CA ALA A 83 26.10 -7.00 19.86
C ALA A 83 26.24 -5.48 19.92
N ILE A 84 26.24 -4.80 18.78
CA ILE A 84 26.57 -3.38 18.62
C ILE A 84 25.31 -2.54 18.42
N TYR A 85 25.23 -1.43 19.16
CA TYR A 85 24.38 -0.28 18.86
C TYR A 85 25.26 0.96 18.72
N GLY A 86 25.50 1.38 17.48
CA GLY A 86 26.43 2.43 17.13
C GLY A 86 25.84 3.83 17.31
N PRO A 87 26.63 4.85 17.68
CA PRO A 87 26.11 6.20 17.85
C PRO A 87 25.56 6.79 16.53
N PRO A 88 24.36 7.43 16.54
CA PRO A 88 23.80 8.06 15.37
C PRO A 88 24.60 9.31 14.96
N VAL A 89 25.35 9.91 15.89
CA VAL A 89 26.17 11.10 15.65
C VAL A 89 27.58 10.71 15.23
N LEU A 90 28.06 11.25 14.10
CA LEU A 90 29.34 10.89 13.49
C LEU A 90 30.54 11.02 14.43
N LYS A 91 30.62 12.12 15.20
CA LYS A 91 31.77 12.42 16.08
C LYS A 91 31.94 11.38 17.21
N ASP A 92 30.85 10.77 17.64
CA ASP A 92 30.82 9.84 18.77
C ASP A 92 31.15 8.39 18.33
N ARG A 93 31.16 8.12 17.01
CA ARG A 93 31.49 6.79 16.45
C ARG A 93 32.95 6.39 16.62
N ALA A 94 33.86 7.36 16.78
CA ALA A 94 35.27 7.07 17.02
C ALA A 94 35.49 6.20 18.27
N ILE A 95 34.63 6.36 19.29
CA ILE A 95 34.67 5.55 20.51
C ILE A 95 34.33 4.09 20.19
N LEU A 96 33.36 3.84 19.31
CA LEU A 96 32.98 2.48 18.90
C LEU A 96 34.10 1.82 18.10
N TRP A 97 34.75 2.58 17.21
CA TRP A 97 35.87 2.08 16.42
C TRP A 97 37.04 1.65 17.29
N ASN A 98 37.42 2.49 18.26
CA ASN A 98 38.46 2.15 19.24
C ASN A 98 38.10 0.92 20.09
N LEU A 99 36.83 0.76 20.46
CA LEU A 99 36.36 -0.40 21.20
C LEU A 99 36.53 -1.70 20.38
N LEU A 100 36.14 -1.71 19.11
CA LEU A 100 36.30 -2.87 18.24
C LEU A 100 37.78 -3.22 18.04
N SER A 101 38.65 -2.24 17.89
CA SER A 101 40.10 -2.45 17.82
C SER A 101 40.65 -3.07 19.11
N ASN A 102 40.20 -2.61 20.28
CA ASN A 102 40.60 -3.16 21.56
C ASN A 102 40.15 -4.62 21.76
N VAL A 103 38.94 -4.96 21.31
CA VAL A 103 38.43 -6.33 21.40
C VAL A 103 39.26 -7.30 20.56
N ASN A 104 39.67 -6.87 19.37
CA ASN A 104 40.47 -7.68 18.46
C ASN A 104 41.81 -8.17 19.07
N HIS A 105 42.41 -7.40 19.99
CA HIS A 105 43.66 -7.77 20.65
C HIS A 105 43.58 -9.03 21.53
N ASN A 106 42.40 -9.55 21.82
CA ASN A 106 42.24 -10.77 22.62
C ASN A 106 42.50 -12.07 21.83
N ASN A 107 42.65 -12.01 20.49
CA ASN A 107 42.93 -13.17 19.62
C ASN A 107 41.98 -14.39 19.80
N LEU A 108 40.74 -14.15 20.23
CA LEU A 108 39.72 -15.20 20.37
C LEU A 108 38.86 -15.30 19.11
N PRO A 109 38.21 -16.45 18.82
CA PRO A 109 37.13 -16.51 17.84
C PRO A 109 36.08 -15.46 18.19
N TRP A 110 35.80 -14.53 17.29
CA TRP A 110 34.97 -13.37 17.55
C TRP A 110 33.97 -13.09 16.43
N ILE A 111 32.71 -12.84 16.83
CA ILE A 111 31.66 -12.31 15.98
C ILE A 111 31.12 -11.00 16.56
N THR A 112 30.91 -10.00 15.70
CA THR A 112 30.30 -8.72 16.04
C THR A 112 29.15 -8.41 15.10
N PHE A 113 27.98 -8.04 15.62
CA PHE A 113 26.79 -7.77 14.80
C PHE A 113 25.85 -6.74 15.41
N GLY A 114 24.98 -6.14 14.61
CA GLY A 114 24.00 -5.17 15.06
C GLY A 114 24.00 -3.90 14.22
N ASP A 115 23.45 -2.83 14.77
CA ASP A 115 23.32 -1.53 14.12
C ASP A 115 24.62 -0.74 14.30
N PHE A 116 25.42 -0.61 13.24
CA PHE A 116 26.65 0.19 13.29
C PHE A 116 26.41 1.68 13.06
N ASN A 117 25.17 2.07 12.69
CA ASN A 117 24.77 3.41 12.29
C ASN A 117 25.65 4.06 11.20
N GLN A 118 26.47 3.28 10.47
CA GLN A 118 27.40 3.76 9.45
C GLN A 118 27.32 2.93 8.18
N VAL A 119 27.16 3.62 7.05
CA VAL A 119 27.22 3.01 5.71
C VAL A 119 28.68 2.90 5.26
N GLY A 120 29.07 1.77 4.69
CA GLY A 120 30.44 1.51 4.22
C GLY A 120 30.66 1.91 2.75
N ASN A 121 29.62 1.81 1.91
CA ASN A 121 29.72 2.04 0.46
C ASN A 121 28.57 2.89 -0.12
N ALA A 122 28.81 3.57 -1.24
CA ALA A 122 27.78 4.38 -1.93
C ALA A 122 26.54 3.58 -2.37
N SER A 123 26.71 2.29 -2.69
CA SER A 123 25.63 1.37 -3.08
C SER A 123 24.69 0.98 -1.94
N GLU A 124 25.06 1.28 -0.70
CA GLU A 124 24.33 0.93 0.52
C GLU A 124 23.47 2.09 1.03
N LYS A 125 23.42 3.22 0.29
CA LYS A 125 22.57 4.37 0.59
C LYS A 125 21.70 4.74 -0.61
N LEU A 126 20.39 4.70 -0.42
CA LEU A 126 19.40 5.21 -1.37
C LEU A 126 18.82 6.52 -0.84
N SER A 127 19.32 7.65 -1.34
CA SER A 127 18.78 8.97 -1.05
C SER A 127 19.22 10.01 -2.10
N ARG A 128 18.60 11.20 -2.07
CA ARG A 128 19.04 12.35 -2.90
C ARG A 128 20.47 12.81 -2.56
N ASN A 129 20.88 12.70 -1.31
CA ASN A 129 22.23 13.06 -0.86
C ASN A 129 23.12 11.81 -0.80
N LYS A 130 23.97 11.62 -1.80
CA LYS A 130 24.89 10.47 -1.87
C LYS A 130 26.13 10.59 -0.99
N ARG A 131 26.29 11.67 -0.21
CA ARG A 131 27.46 11.84 0.67
C ARG A 131 27.40 10.85 1.85
N ILE A 132 28.52 10.15 2.08
CA ILE A 132 28.69 9.20 3.18
C ILE A 132 29.93 9.60 3.98
N SER A 133 29.75 10.51 4.94
CA SER A 133 30.80 10.84 5.90
C SER A 133 31.00 9.66 6.87
N GLY A 134 32.25 9.35 7.22
CA GLY A 134 32.61 8.26 8.17
C GLY A 134 32.76 6.86 7.57
N ALA A 135 32.57 6.68 6.25
CA ALA A 135 32.75 5.37 5.60
C ALA A 135 34.20 4.86 5.68
N ALA A 136 35.17 5.76 5.52
CA ALA A 136 36.59 5.42 5.65
C ALA A 136 36.92 4.90 7.04
N ASP A 137 36.38 5.52 8.09
CA ASP A 137 36.65 5.13 9.49
C ASP A 137 36.12 3.73 9.79
N LEU A 138 34.89 3.41 9.36
CA LEU A 138 34.34 2.06 9.46
C LEU A 138 35.20 1.04 8.69
N ASN A 139 35.48 1.30 7.41
CA ASN A 139 36.23 0.35 6.58
C ASN A 139 37.65 0.13 7.11
N ASN A 140 38.34 1.19 7.55
CA ASN A 140 39.66 1.09 8.17
C ASN A 140 39.60 0.29 9.46
N THR A 141 38.58 0.50 10.30
CA THR A 141 38.40 -0.26 11.54
C THR A 141 38.19 -1.74 11.25
N ILE A 142 37.25 -2.10 10.37
CA ILE A 142 36.97 -3.48 9.97
C ILE A 142 38.25 -4.15 9.42
N ASN A 143 38.98 -3.46 8.54
CA ASN A 143 40.23 -3.97 7.99
C ASN A 143 41.32 -4.14 9.05
N SER A 144 41.51 -3.14 9.93
CA SER A 144 42.51 -3.20 11.02
C SER A 144 42.22 -4.30 12.04
N CYS A 145 40.94 -4.62 12.24
CA CYS A 145 40.49 -5.70 13.11
C CYS A 145 40.49 -7.08 12.42
N GLY A 146 40.89 -7.18 11.15
CA GLY A 146 40.84 -8.44 10.40
C GLY A 146 39.43 -9.04 10.33
N LEU A 147 38.41 -8.19 10.34
CA LEU A 147 37.00 -8.59 10.35
C LEU A 147 36.49 -8.85 8.93
N ILE A 148 35.92 -10.03 8.75
CA ILE A 148 35.30 -10.54 7.53
C ILE A 148 33.79 -10.29 7.62
N ASN A 149 33.23 -9.64 6.61
CA ASN A 149 31.78 -9.43 6.51
C ASN A 149 31.06 -10.76 6.21
N ILE A 150 30.11 -11.14 7.05
CA ILE A 150 29.32 -12.36 6.83
C ILE A 150 28.29 -12.08 5.72
N PRO A 151 28.22 -12.90 4.65
CA PRO A 151 27.30 -12.68 3.54
C PRO A 151 25.83 -12.66 4.00
N SER A 152 25.07 -11.68 3.52
CA SER A 152 23.64 -11.53 3.85
C SER A 152 22.72 -11.86 2.67
N GLN A 153 21.59 -12.51 2.93
CA GLN A 153 20.47 -12.69 1.99
C GLN A 153 19.22 -11.96 2.49
N GLY A 154 18.28 -11.64 1.59
CA GLY A 154 17.04 -10.92 1.93
C GLY A 154 17.08 -9.44 1.56
N LEU A 155 16.53 -8.57 2.42
CA LEU A 155 16.49 -7.13 2.15
C LEU A 155 17.91 -6.53 2.11
N TRP A 156 18.22 -5.79 1.03
CA TRP A 156 19.51 -5.11 0.89
C TRP A 156 19.68 -3.91 1.83
N PHE A 157 18.60 -3.14 2.03
CA PHE A 157 18.58 -2.02 2.97
C PHE A 157 17.96 -2.49 4.27
N THR A 158 18.67 -2.30 5.38
CA THR A 158 18.21 -2.73 6.70
C THR A 158 17.46 -1.63 7.43
N TRP A 159 17.59 -0.36 7.01
CA TRP A 159 16.92 0.78 7.62
C TRP A 159 16.18 1.65 6.59
N SER A 160 15.06 2.25 7.00
CA SER A 160 14.30 3.23 6.22
C SER A 160 13.71 4.33 7.11
N ASN A 161 13.85 5.59 6.68
CA ASN A 161 13.23 6.73 7.37
C ASN A 161 11.67 6.78 7.26
N ASN A 162 11.08 5.80 6.57
CA ASN A 162 9.63 5.62 6.38
C ASN A 162 8.89 6.84 5.79
N ARG A 163 9.60 7.74 5.10
CA ARG A 163 9.02 8.87 4.36
C ARG A 163 8.58 8.44 2.97
N ARG A 164 7.60 9.15 2.40
CA ARG A 164 7.01 8.85 1.08
C ARG A 164 7.78 9.54 -0.05
N LEU A 165 7.86 8.89 -1.20
CA LEU A 165 8.31 9.45 -2.48
C LEU A 165 9.77 9.94 -2.42
N ASP A 166 9.98 11.22 -2.76
CA ASP A 166 11.28 11.83 -3.05
C ASP A 166 12.17 12.07 -1.82
N ASP A 167 11.59 12.03 -0.62
CA ASP A 167 12.29 12.22 0.66
C ASP A 167 12.60 10.88 1.35
N GLN A 168 12.36 9.76 0.66
CA GLN A 168 12.68 8.43 1.18
C GLN A 168 14.20 8.24 1.23
N VAL A 169 14.69 7.86 2.41
CA VAL A 169 16.08 7.45 2.63
C VAL A 169 16.07 6.00 3.09
N ARG A 170 16.87 5.16 2.45
CA ARG A 170 17.13 3.79 2.89
C ARG A 170 18.62 3.54 3.00
N GLU A 171 19.04 2.90 4.07
CA GLU A 171 20.44 2.66 4.37
C GLU A 171 20.65 1.22 4.82
N ARG A 172 21.86 0.71 4.64
CA ARG A 172 22.31 -0.55 5.22
C ARG A 172 23.19 -0.24 6.42
N LEU A 173 22.59 -0.31 7.60
CA LEU A 173 23.23 0.04 8.88
C LEU A 173 23.54 -1.21 9.71
N ASP A 174 22.71 -2.24 9.58
CA ASP A 174 22.79 -3.47 10.36
C ASP A 174 23.64 -4.52 9.62
N ARG A 175 24.68 -5.04 10.27
CA ARG A 175 25.62 -6.01 9.69
C ARG A 175 26.10 -7.03 10.71
N ALA A 176 26.74 -8.10 10.24
CA ALA A 176 27.51 -9.01 11.05
C ALA A 176 28.90 -9.20 10.43
N TYR A 177 29.93 -9.12 11.26
CA TYR A 177 31.32 -9.35 10.93
C TYR A 177 31.90 -10.41 11.87
N CYS A 178 32.90 -11.14 11.42
CA CYS A 178 33.62 -12.12 12.23
C CYS A 178 35.10 -12.09 11.91
N ASN A 179 35.96 -12.51 12.84
CA ASN A 179 37.37 -12.71 12.50
C ASN A 179 37.60 -14.10 11.89
N HIS A 180 38.79 -14.29 11.32
CA HIS A 180 39.16 -15.55 10.66
C HIS A 180 39.05 -16.79 11.57
N LEU A 181 39.30 -16.64 12.87
CA LEU A 181 39.22 -17.73 13.85
C LEU A 181 37.78 -18.22 14.02
N TRP A 182 36.81 -17.31 14.12
CA TRP A 182 35.40 -17.69 14.19
C TRP A 182 34.89 -18.26 12.86
N PHE A 183 35.35 -17.69 11.75
CA PHE A 183 34.94 -18.14 10.42
C PHE A 183 35.35 -19.60 10.16
N GLN A 184 36.58 -20.00 10.54
CA GLN A 184 37.07 -21.39 10.44
C GLN A 184 36.22 -22.41 11.22
N ASP A 185 35.65 -21.98 12.35
CA ASP A 185 34.79 -22.84 13.16
C ASP A 185 33.34 -22.90 12.61
N MET A 186 32.97 -21.98 11.72
CA MET A 186 31.62 -21.72 11.23
C MET A 186 31.59 -21.48 9.71
N ASP A 187 32.23 -22.37 8.93
CA ASP A 187 32.45 -22.22 7.48
C ASP A 187 31.16 -22.05 6.63
N TYR A 188 29.99 -22.30 7.21
CA TYR A 188 28.67 -22.17 6.56
C TYR A 188 27.84 -20.98 7.03
N ALA A 189 28.42 -20.05 7.78
CA ALA A 189 27.67 -18.94 8.36
C ALA A 189 27.16 -17.93 7.31
N TRP A 190 25.88 -17.56 7.40
CA TRP A 190 25.28 -16.49 6.59
C TRP A 190 24.19 -15.74 7.37
N VAL A 191 23.87 -14.52 6.93
CA VAL A 191 22.89 -13.65 7.59
C VAL A 191 21.61 -13.55 6.76
N GLU A 192 20.46 -13.77 7.36
CA GLU A 192 19.15 -13.48 6.76
C GLU A 192 18.61 -12.14 7.28
N THR A 193 18.39 -11.20 6.36
CA THR A 193 17.71 -9.94 6.65
C THR A 193 16.21 -10.10 6.40
N LEU A 194 15.43 -10.15 7.49
CA LEU A 194 13.99 -10.39 7.45
C LEU A 194 13.19 -9.14 7.02
N PRO A 195 11.95 -9.28 6.50
CA PRO A 195 11.12 -8.16 6.11
C PRO A 195 10.81 -7.19 7.27
N ILE A 196 10.86 -5.89 6.98
CA ILE A 196 10.46 -4.82 7.90
C ILE A 196 8.93 -4.80 8.04
N ALA A 197 8.39 -5.31 9.15
CA ALA A 197 6.95 -5.38 9.39
C ALA A 197 6.39 -4.13 10.10
N ALA A 198 7.04 -3.68 11.17
CA ALA A 198 6.55 -2.57 12.02
C ALA A 198 7.65 -1.63 12.56
N SER A 199 8.92 -1.92 12.26
CA SER A 199 10.08 -1.15 12.69
C SER A 199 10.60 -0.25 11.55
N ASP A 200 11.52 0.66 11.84
CA ASP A 200 12.37 1.30 10.83
C ASP A 200 13.62 0.47 10.49
N HIS A 201 13.92 -0.58 11.28
CA HIS A 201 14.98 -1.57 11.02
C HIS A 201 14.45 -2.95 10.62
N ALA A 202 15.27 -3.69 9.86
CA ALA A 202 15.08 -5.09 9.50
C ALA A 202 15.75 -6.01 10.54
N PRO A 203 15.06 -7.05 11.05
CA PRO A 203 15.70 -8.05 11.90
C PRO A 203 16.78 -8.84 11.15
N LEU A 204 17.88 -9.15 11.83
CA LEU A 204 18.96 -10.01 11.33
C LEU A 204 18.91 -11.38 12.03
N VAL A 205 18.97 -12.46 11.26
CA VAL A 205 19.14 -13.84 11.75
C VAL A 205 20.47 -14.37 11.24
N ILE A 206 21.32 -14.87 12.13
CA ILE A 206 22.62 -15.46 11.76
C ILE A 206 22.46 -16.98 11.77
N HIS A 207 22.55 -17.59 10.60
CA HIS A 207 22.53 -19.04 10.41
C HIS A 207 23.95 -19.56 10.49
N THR A 208 24.19 -20.59 11.30
CA THR A 208 25.51 -21.23 11.48
C THR A 208 25.52 -22.71 11.07
N GLU A 209 24.37 -23.25 10.70
CA GLU A 209 24.22 -24.62 10.22
C GLU A 209 24.17 -24.67 8.69
N PRO A 210 24.70 -25.74 8.05
CA PRO A 210 24.49 -25.96 6.63
C PRO A 210 22.98 -26.07 6.32
N PRO A 211 22.50 -25.58 5.17
CA PRO A 211 21.09 -25.68 4.81
C PRO A 211 20.68 -27.15 4.75
N ASN A 212 19.96 -27.59 5.78
CA ASN A 212 19.61 -28.99 5.96
C ASN A 212 18.54 -29.35 4.93
N VAL A 213 18.91 -30.14 3.91
CA VAL A 213 18.01 -30.51 2.79
C VAL A 213 16.86 -31.43 3.27
N GLN A 214 16.87 -31.97 4.50
CA GLN A 214 15.85 -32.94 4.93
C GLN A 214 15.44 -32.92 6.41
N ALA A 215 15.55 -31.79 7.12
CA ALA A 215 14.96 -31.72 8.47
C ALA A 215 13.45 -31.42 8.39
N LYS A 216 12.60 -32.45 8.51
CA LYS A 216 11.20 -32.29 8.91
C LYS A 216 11.17 -31.81 10.37
N THR A 217 11.46 -30.53 10.60
CA THR A 217 11.16 -29.88 11.88
C THR A 217 9.65 -29.95 12.07
N ARG A 218 9.20 -30.50 13.22
CA ARG A 218 7.84 -30.26 13.70
C ARG A 218 7.60 -28.75 13.62
N ARG A 219 6.65 -28.35 12.79
CA ARG A 219 6.44 -26.94 12.45
C ARG A 219 6.01 -26.20 13.71
N GLY A 220 6.90 -25.38 14.27
CA GLY A 220 6.49 -24.31 15.17
C GLY A 220 5.45 -23.43 14.48
N PHE A 221 4.56 -22.83 15.27
CA PHE A 221 3.54 -21.94 14.75
C PHE A 221 4.19 -20.81 13.92
N LYS A 222 3.96 -20.83 12.60
CA LYS A 222 4.38 -19.79 11.67
C LYS A 222 3.13 -19.01 11.29
N PHE A 223 3.01 -17.79 11.79
CA PHE A 223 2.02 -16.84 11.31
C PHE A 223 2.46 -16.36 9.91
N GLU A 224 1.94 -17.02 8.88
CA GLU A 224 2.25 -16.66 7.50
C GLU A 224 1.61 -15.30 7.18
N VAL A 225 2.43 -14.31 6.87
CA VAL A 225 2.01 -12.95 6.48
C VAL A 225 0.98 -12.98 5.33
N MET A 226 0.96 -14.05 4.52
CA MET A 226 -0.07 -14.34 3.51
C MET A 226 -1.51 -14.34 4.08
N TRP A 227 -1.71 -14.81 5.31
CA TRP A 227 -3.02 -14.84 5.98
C TRP A 227 -3.58 -13.44 6.23
N MET A 228 -2.71 -12.43 6.35
CA MET A 228 -3.13 -11.03 6.42
C MET A 228 -3.43 -10.41 5.05
N HIS A 229 -3.01 -11.04 3.95
CA HIS A 229 -2.93 -10.32 2.69
C HIS A 229 -4.14 -10.48 1.77
N HIS A 230 -4.80 -11.64 1.63
CA HIS A 230 -5.83 -11.80 0.57
C HIS A 230 -7.12 -12.52 0.98
N LEU A 231 -8.01 -11.78 1.64
CA LEU A 231 -9.44 -12.12 1.84
C LEU A 231 -10.14 -12.63 0.57
N ALA A 232 -9.73 -12.12 -0.60
CA ALA A 232 -10.22 -12.57 -1.91
C ALA A 232 -9.97 -14.05 -2.20
N TYR A 233 -8.89 -14.67 -1.68
CA TYR A 233 -8.59 -16.08 -1.93
C TYR A 233 -9.54 -17.02 -1.21
N ASN A 234 -9.88 -16.73 0.05
CA ASN A 234 -10.86 -17.51 0.78
C ASN A 234 -12.21 -17.53 0.06
N ILE A 235 -12.60 -16.40 -0.55
CA ILE A 235 -13.84 -16.31 -1.34
C ILE A 235 -13.74 -17.12 -2.65
N LEU A 236 -12.63 -16.98 -3.38
CA LEU A 236 -12.44 -17.73 -4.63
C LEU A 236 -12.43 -19.24 -4.39
N ILE A 237 -11.73 -19.71 -3.36
CA ILE A 237 -11.68 -21.13 -2.98
C ILE A 237 -13.06 -21.60 -2.52
N ALA A 238 -13.76 -20.82 -1.69
CA ALA A 238 -15.13 -21.14 -1.27
C ALA A 238 -16.07 -21.28 -2.47
N ASN A 239 -16.03 -20.33 -3.39
CA ASN A 239 -16.84 -20.36 -4.62
C ASN A 239 -16.55 -21.62 -5.43
N GLU A 240 -15.27 -21.96 -5.61
CA GLU A 240 -14.88 -23.14 -6.40
C GLU A 240 -15.31 -24.45 -5.72
N LEU A 241 -15.16 -24.57 -4.40
CA LEU A 241 -15.59 -25.75 -3.64
C LEU A 241 -17.11 -25.92 -3.65
N VAL A 242 -17.87 -24.84 -3.47
CA VAL A 242 -19.34 -24.85 -3.54
C VAL A 242 -19.81 -25.10 -4.98
N HIS A 243 -19.10 -24.59 -5.98
CA HIS A 243 -19.37 -24.89 -7.38
C HIS A 243 -19.16 -26.37 -7.69
N TYR A 244 -18.03 -26.95 -7.26
CA TYR A 244 -17.76 -28.39 -7.35
C TYR A 244 -18.86 -29.21 -6.66
N LEU A 245 -19.24 -28.83 -5.44
CA LEU A 245 -20.34 -29.44 -4.68
C LEU A 245 -21.65 -29.47 -5.50
N ASN A 246 -21.99 -28.36 -6.14
CA ASN A 246 -23.17 -28.21 -7.00
C ASN A 246 -23.11 -29.06 -8.29
N GLN A 247 -21.91 -29.38 -8.78
CA GLN A 247 -21.72 -30.23 -9.96
C GLN A 247 -21.82 -31.74 -9.65
N CYS A 248 -21.72 -32.15 -8.39
CA CYS A 248 -21.85 -33.54 -7.95
C CYS A 248 -23.31 -34.05 -8.05
N LYS A 249 -23.78 -34.26 -9.29
CA LYS A 249 -25.14 -34.73 -9.60
C LYS A 249 -25.28 -36.25 -9.65
N LYS A 250 -24.17 -36.97 -9.85
CA LYS A 250 -24.10 -38.43 -9.99
C LYS A 250 -22.84 -38.95 -9.29
N GLY A 251 -22.84 -40.23 -8.91
CA GLY A 251 -21.70 -40.91 -8.29
C GLY A 251 -21.97 -41.35 -6.85
N LYS A 252 -21.18 -42.32 -6.37
CA LYS A 252 -21.35 -42.98 -5.07
C LYS A 252 -20.93 -42.12 -3.87
N THR A 253 -20.14 -41.06 -4.09
CA THR A 253 -19.62 -40.20 -3.02
C THR A 253 -20.39 -38.87 -3.02
N SER A 254 -21.04 -38.58 -1.91
CA SER A 254 -21.71 -37.32 -1.60
C SER A 254 -20.86 -36.45 -0.69
N TRP A 255 -21.07 -35.14 -0.75
CA TRP A 255 -20.29 -34.13 -0.04
C TRP A 255 -21.20 -33.14 0.68
N ALA A 256 -20.69 -32.53 1.74
CA ALA A 256 -21.35 -31.47 2.49
C ALA A 256 -20.42 -30.26 2.61
N ALA A 257 -21.00 -29.07 2.49
CA ALA A 257 -20.37 -27.80 2.82
C ALA A 257 -21.16 -27.17 3.97
N MET A 258 -20.50 -26.90 5.09
CA MET A 258 -21.14 -26.44 6.32
C MET A 258 -20.54 -25.10 6.72
N LYS A 259 -21.41 -24.10 6.89
CA LYS A 259 -21.05 -22.80 7.44
C LYS A 259 -21.33 -22.83 8.93
N VAL A 260 -20.26 -22.82 9.72
CA VAL A 260 -20.34 -22.90 11.18
C VAL A 260 -20.33 -21.50 11.76
N ASP A 261 -21.34 -21.19 12.57
CA ASP A 261 -21.40 -19.99 13.39
C ASP A 261 -21.06 -20.36 14.83
N VAL A 262 -20.08 -19.67 15.43
CA VAL A 262 -19.68 -19.90 16.81
C VAL A 262 -20.29 -18.83 17.71
N SER A 263 -20.92 -19.26 18.80
CA SER A 263 -21.63 -18.35 19.70
C SER A 263 -20.68 -17.43 20.50
N LYS A 264 -20.72 -16.12 20.20
CA LYS A 264 -19.96 -15.08 20.94
C LYS A 264 -18.46 -15.40 21.03
N ALA A 265 -17.81 -15.55 19.88
CA ALA A 265 -16.48 -16.14 19.77
C ALA A 265 -15.39 -15.46 20.62
N TYR A 266 -15.39 -14.13 20.73
CA TYR A 266 -14.43 -13.43 21.59
C TYR A 266 -14.78 -13.57 23.07
N ASP A 267 -16.06 -13.47 23.44
CA ASP A 267 -16.49 -13.35 24.83
C ASP A 267 -16.41 -14.66 25.62
N LYS A 268 -16.37 -15.81 24.92
CA LYS A 268 -16.39 -17.14 25.54
C LYS A 268 -15.03 -17.83 25.66
N VAL A 269 -13.97 -17.22 25.17
CA VAL A 269 -12.62 -17.81 25.20
C VAL A 269 -12.21 -18.17 26.63
N SER A 270 -11.91 -19.44 26.88
CA SER A 270 -11.40 -19.94 28.15
C SER A 270 -9.97 -19.46 28.40
N TRP A 271 -9.76 -18.74 29.51
CA TRP A 271 -8.43 -18.25 29.92
C TRP A 271 -7.50 -19.38 30.34
N THR A 272 -8.03 -20.44 30.96
CA THR A 272 -7.27 -21.63 31.34
C THR A 272 -6.71 -22.31 30.11
N PHE A 273 -7.56 -22.56 29.11
CA PHE A 273 -7.14 -23.15 27.85
C PHE A 273 -6.12 -22.28 27.12
N LEU A 274 -6.34 -20.96 27.06
CA LEU A 274 -5.39 -20.06 26.41
C LEU A 274 -3.99 -20.16 27.04
N ARG A 275 -3.90 -20.17 28.38
CA ARG A 275 -2.63 -20.35 29.09
C ARG A 275 -1.98 -21.70 28.78
N GLU A 276 -2.75 -22.78 28.83
CA GLU A 276 -2.27 -24.13 28.53
C GLU A 276 -1.78 -24.24 27.08
N LEU A 277 -2.53 -23.68 26.13
CA LEU A 277 -2.16 -23.64 24.71
C LEU A 277 -0.85 -22.88 24.52
N LEU A 278 -0.72 -21.68 25.09
CA LEU A 278 0.50 -20.87 25.02
C LEU A 278 1.72 -21.63 25.58
N THR A 279 1.51 -22.37 26.66
CA THR A 279 2.56 -23.23 27.25
C THR A 279 2.90 -24.40 26.34
N LEU A 280 1.88 -25.05 25.75
CA LEU A 280 2.05 -26.19 24.82
C LEU A 280 2.82 -25.79 23.56
N ILE A 281 2.56 -24.61 23.01
CA ILE A 281 3.32 -24.06 21.87
C ILE A 281 4.70 -23.51 22.27
N GLN A 282 5.11 -23.72 23.53
CA GLN A 282 6.42 -23.36 24.08
C GLN A 282 6.71 -21.86 24.07
N PHE A 283 5.71 -21.01 24.31
CA PHE A 283 5.99 -19.61 24.62
C PHE A 283 6.78 -19.53 25.93
N PRO A 284 7.79 -18.64 26.03
CA PRO A 284 8.53 -18.49 27.28
C PRO A 284 7.59 -18.11 28.43
N HIS A 285 7.77 -18.75 29.58
CA HIS A 285 6.84 -18.65 30.71
C HIS A 285 6.54 -17.19 31.09
N HIS A 286 7.54 -16.31 31.13
CA HIS A 286 7.36 -14.89 31.45
C HIS A 286 6.47 -14.16 30.43
N TRP A 287 6.54 -14.50 29.14
CA TRP A 287 5.62 -13.97 28.14
C TRP A 287 4.19 -14.45 28.38
N VAL A 288 4.02 -15.73 28.71
CA VAL A 288 2.70 -16.27 29.05
C VAL A 288 2.12 -15.53 30.26
N THR A 289 2.92 -15.28 31.30
CA THR A 289 2.49 -14.49 32.47
C THR A 289 2.02 -13.09 32.05
N MET A 290 2.84 -12.34 31.31
CA MET A 290 2.49 -10.98 30.87
C MET A 290 1.23 -10.95 29.98
N LEU A 291 1.11 -11.90 29.04
CA LEU A 291 -0.06 -12.02 28.18
C LEU A 291 -1.33 -12.31 29.00
N MET A 292 -1.22 -13.23 29.95
CA MET A 292 -2.36 -13.59 30.79
C MET A 292 -2.71 -12.47 31.78
N GLU A 293 -1.76 -11.66 32.25
CA GLU A 293 -2.06 -10.44 33.02
C GLU A 293 -2.93 -9.48 32.18
N CYS A 294 -2.51 -9.16 30.94
CA CYS A 294 -3.30 -8.32 30.04
C CYS A 294 -4.73 -8.84 29.81
N VAL A 295 -4.92 -10.15 29.78
CA VAL A 295 -6.22 -10.78 29.54
C VAL A 295 -7.09 -10.85 30.81
N THR A 296 -6.49 -11.12 31.96
CA THR A 296 -7.24 -11.47 33.19
C THR A 296 -7.45 -10.31 34.17
N THR A 297 -6.62 -9.27 34.13
CA THR A 297 -6.75 -8.12 35.03
C THR A 297 -7.80 -7.06 34.65
N PRO A 298 -8.20 -6.87 33.36
CA PRO A 298 -9.17 -5.84 33.01
C PRO A 298 -10.51 -5.99 33.76
N MET A 299 -11.02 -4.88 34.30
CA MET A 299 -12.38 -4.79 34.86
C MET A 299 -13.34 -4.14 33.87
N SER A 300 -14.61 -4.55 33.93
CA SER A 300 -15.68 -4.00 33.09
C SER A 300 -16.81 -3.44 33.95
N ARG A 301 -17.58 -2.51 33.37
CA ARG A 301 -18.86 -2.03 33.91
C ARG A 301 -19.78 -1.67 32.75
N VAL A 302 -21.08 -1.76 32.94
CA VAL A 302 -22.07 -1.52 31.89
C VAL A 302 -22.72 -0.15 32.09
N LEU A 303 -22.91 0.62 31.02
CA LEU A 303 -23.69 1.85 31.03
C LEU A 303 -25.15 1.52 30.75
N ILE A 304 -26.03 1.71 31.74
CA ILE A 304 -27.46 1.43 31.66
C ILE A 304 -28.20 2.76 31.91
N ASN A 305 -28.98 3.23 30.93
CA ASN A 305 -29.76 4.46 31.02
C ASN A 305 -28.97 5.73 31.43
N GLY A 306 -27.68 5.79 31.11
CA GLY A 306 -26.82 6.92 31.47
C GLY A 306 -26.06 6.77 32.79
N GLU A 307 -26.33 5.70 33.55
CA GLU A 307 -25.64 5.38 34.79
C GLU A 307 -24.74 4.14 34.63
N PHE A 308 -23.56 4.16 35.24
CA PHE A 308 -22.65 3.03 35.20
C PHE A 308 -22.97 2.03 36.31
N SER A 309 -22.94 0.73 35.99
CA SER A 309 -22.95 -0.33 37.00
C SER A 309 -21.68 -0.32 37.85
N ASP A 310 -21.70 -1.13 38.90
CA ASP A 310 -20.48 -1.51 39.61
C ASP A 310 -19.47 -2.20 38.68
N TRP A 311 -18.20 -2.12 39.06
CA TRP A 311 -17.12 -2.82 38.39
C TRP A 311 -17.22 -4.32 38.67
N PHE A 312 -16.99 -5.12 37.63
CA PHE A 312 -16.89 -6.57 37.75
C PHE A 312 -15.71 -7.11 36.93
N HIS A 313 -15.17 -8.24 37.38
CA HIS A 313 -14.13 -8.98 36.66
C HIS A 313 -14.77 -9.97 35.69
N PRO A 314 -14.47 -9.87 34.38
CA PRO A 314 -14.75 -10.95 33.44
C PRO A 314 -14.08 -12.24 33.92
N LYS A 315 -14.68 -13.40 33.61
CA LYS A 315 -14.11 -14.73 33.92
C LYS A 315 -13.60 -15.46 32.68
N SER A 316 -13.97 -14.97 31.51
CA SER A 316 -13.64 -15.53 30.20
C SER A 316 -13.70 -14.43 29.16
N GLY A 317 -13.11 -14.72 28.02
CA GLY A 317 -13.20 -13.91 26.82
C GLY A 317 -11.99 -13.03 26.57
N LEU A 318 -11.89 -12.54 25.35
CA LEU A 318 -10.86 -11.62 24.88
C LEU A 318 -11.49 -10.26 24.62
N GLN A 319 -10.82 -9.20 25.05
CA GLN A 319 -11.37 -7.85 24.96
C GLN A 319 -11.45 -7.39 23.49
N GLN A 320 -12.65 -7.04 23.04
CA GLN A 320 -12.86 -6.47 21.71
C GLN A 320 -12.30 -5.04 21.64
N GLY A 321 -11.48 -4.76 20.63
CA GLY A 321 -10.79 -3.47 20.48
C GLY A 321 -9.39 -3.43 21.09
N ASP A 322 -9.00 -4.46 21.87
CA ASP A 322 -7.60 -4.67 22.25
C ASP A 322 -6.79 -5.19 21.05
N PRO A 323 -5.67 -4.55 20.68
CA PRO A 323 -4.81 -5.01 19.59
C PRO A 323 -4.29 -6.45 19.71
N ILE A 324 -4.17 -7.02 20.92
CA ILE A 324 -3.61 -8.37 21.10
C ILE A 324 -4.66 -9.47 20.96
N SER A 325 -5.90 -9.18 21.33
CA SER A 325 -7.02 -10.13 21.33
C SER A 325 -7.20 -10.89 20.00
N PRO A 326 -7.13 -10.25 18.82
CA PRO A 326 -7.25 -10.98 17.55
C PRO A 326 -6.17 -12.04 17.36
N TYR A 327 -4.94 -11.79 17.80
CA TYR A 327 -3.84 -12.75 17.67
C TYR A 327 -4.01 -13.94 18.60
N LEU A 328 -4.41 -13.67 19.86
CA LEU A 328 -4.71 -14.72 20.83
C LEU A 328 -5.88 -15.58 20.35
N PHE A 329 -6.91 -14.97 19.78
CA PHE A 329 -8.03 -15.69 19.18
C PHE A 329 -7.58 -16.59 18.03
N ILE A 330 -6.74 -16.09 17.12
CA ILE A 330 -6.20 -16.88 16.00
C ILE A 330 -5.35 -18.05 16.48
N LEU A 331 -4.52 -17.87 17.51
CA LEU A 331 -3.74 -18.96 18.10
C LEU A 331 -4.63 -20.10 18.58
N CYS A 332 -5.73 -19.76 19.25
CA CYS A 332 -6.69 -20.76 19.70
C CYS A 332 -7.47 -21.37 18.54
N ALA A 333 -7.94 -20.59 17.58
CA ALA A 333 -8.61 -21.10 16.39
C ALA A 333 -7.68 -22.03 15.56
N ASN A 334 -6.36 -21.84 15.62
CA ASN A 334 -5.40 -22.74 14.99
C ASN A 334 -5.41 -24.14 15.62
N ALA A 335 -5.71 -24.29 16.91
CA ALA A 335 -5.86 -25.60 17.53
C ALA A 335 -7.00 -26.41 16.88
N LEU A 336 -8.13 -25.76 16.55
CA LEU A 336 -9.22 -26.39 15.79
C LEU A 336 -8.75 -26.85 14.40
N SER A 337 -7.99 -26.01 13.70
CA SER A 337 -7.42 -26.35 12.38
C SER A 337 -6.50 -27.58 12.46
N VAL A 338 -5.64 -27.64 13.47
CA VAL A 338 -4.75 -28.79 13.72
C VAL A 338 -5.55 -30.07 13.99
N THR A 339 -6.60 -30.00 14.82
CA THR A 339 -7.48 -31.15 15.07
C THR A 339 -8.17 -31.63 13.80
N LEU A 340 -8.70 -30.72 12.98
CA LEU A 340 -9.34 -31.07 11.71
C LEU A 340 -8.35 -31.71 10.72
N PHE A 341 -7.09 -31.27 10.69
CA PHE A 341 -6.06 -31.93 9.89
C PHE A 341 -5.72 -33.33 10.41
N ALA A 342 -5.60 -33.51 11.72
CA ALA A 342 -5.33 -34.82 12.32
C ALA A 342 -6.44 -35.83 11.99
N GLU A 343 -7.72 -35.44 12.08
CA GLU A 343 -8.85 -36.30 11.70
C GLU A 343 -8.88 -36.63 10.20
N GLN A 344 -8.32 -35.76 9.35
CA GLN A 344 -8.14 -36.04 7.93
C GLN A 344 -7.00 -37.02 7.65
N GLU A 345 -5.87 -36.90 8.36
CA GLU A 345 -4.76 -37.85 8.29
C GLU A 345 -5.18 -39.24 8.78
N ASN A 346 -6.01 -39.30 9.82
CA ASN A 346 -6.59 -40.54 10.35
C ASN A 346 -7.74 -41.12 9.49
N HIS A 347 -8.09 -40.47 8.37
CA HIS A 347 -9.18 -40.86 7.46
C HIS A 347 -10.60 -40.81 8.06
N ASN A 348 -10.77 -40.24 9.26
CA ASN A 348 -12.08 -40.04 9.89
C ASN A 348 -12.87 -38.90 9.24
N LEU A 349 -12.16 -37.90 8.68
CA LEU A 349 -12.75 -36.77 7.99
C LEU A 349 -12.12 -36.60 6.59
N GLN A 350 -12.91 -36.78 5.53
CA GLN A 350 -12.42 -36.60 4.16
C GLN A 350 -12.84 -35.24 3.60
N GLY A 351 -11.88 -34.36 3.30
CA GLY A 351 -12.12 -33.08 2.63
C GLY A 351 -12.42 -33.21 1.13
N ILE A 352 -12.94 -32.15 0.52
CA ILE A 352 -13.25 -32.09 -0.91
C ILE A 352 -11.95 -31.92 -1.71
N LYS A 353 -11.78 -32.74 -2.74
CA LYS A 353 -10.65 -32.67 -3.68
C LYS A 353 -11.14 -32.34 -5.09
N ILE A 354 -10.86 -31.12 -5.55
CA ILE A 354 -11.38 -30.59 -6.83
C ILE A 354 -10.69 -31.24 -8.05
N SER A 355 -9.39 -31.53 -7.96
CA SER A 355 -8.61 -32.15 -9.05
C SER A 355 -7.60 -33.17 -8.53
N ARG A 356 -7.01 -33.99 -9.40
CA ARG A 356 -6.04 -35.05 -9.00
C ARG A 356 -4.81 -34.48 -8.28
N GLU A 357 -4.34 -33.32 -8.72
CA GLU A 357 -3.16 -32.62 -8.19
C GLU A 357 -3.50 -31.67 -7.02
N ALA A 358 -4.79 -31.41 -6.78
CA ALA A 358 -5.25 -30.57 -5.67
C ALA A 358 -5.10 -31.28 -4.32
N PRO A 359 -4.68 -30.57 -3.24
CA PRO A 359 -4.86 -31.08 -1.90
C PRO A 359 -6.36 -31.13 -1.54
N PRO A 360 -6.78 -32.11 -0.71
CA PRO A 360 -8.12 -32.10 -0.16
C PRO A 360 -8.29 -30.90 0.79
N VAL A 361 -9.40 -30.19 0.67
CA VAL A 361 -9.77 -29.07 1.53
C VAL A 361 -10.91 -29.52 2.44
N ASN A 362 -10.68 -29.56 3.75
CA ASN A 362 -11.69 -29.91 4.74
C ASN A 362 -12.21 -28.70 5.54
N HIS A 363 -11.46 -27.60 5.60
CA HIS A 363 -11.91 -26.39 6.28
C HIS A 363 -11.26 -25.12 5.73
N MET A 364 -11.91 -23.98 5.97
CA MET A 364 -11.37 -22.64 5.82
C MET A 364 -11.85 -21.81 7.02
N CYS A 365 -10.95 -21.04 7.62
CA CYS A 365 -11.26 -20.18 8.76
C CYS A 365 -10.85 -18.74 8.45
N TYR A 366 -11.68 -17.78 8.80
CA TYR A 366 -11.31 -16.37 8.84
C TYR A 366 -11.88 -15.74 10.11
N ALA A 367 -11.03 -15.58 11.12
CA ALA A 367 -11.48 -15.30 12.48
C ALA A 367 -12.57 -16.32 12.90
N ASP A 368 -13.77 -15.86 13.23
CA ASP A 368 -14.92 -16.66 13.67
C ASP A 368 -15.75 -17.24 12.52
N ASP A 369 -15.58 -16.76 11.29
CA ASP A 369 -16.23 -17.32 10.11
C ASP A 369 -15.55 -18.64 9.70
N ILE A 370 -16.19 -19.78 9.98
CA ILE A 370 -15.67 -21.12 9.69
C ILE A 370 -16.52 -21.80 8.61
N MET A 371 -15.84 -22.31 7.57
CA MET A 371 -16.42 -23.14 6.52
C MET A 371 -15.80 -24.53 6.59
N LEU A 372 -16.61 -25.58 6.70
CA LEU A 372 -16.18 -26.98 6.68
C LEU A 372 -16.64 -27.65 5.39
N PHE A 373 -15.83 -28.58 4.91
CA PHE A 373 -16.09 -29.39 3.72
C PHE A 373 -15.77 -30.84 4.03
N PHE A 374 -16.74 -31.73 3.91
CA PHE A 374 -16.52 -33.12 4.27
C PHE A 374 -17.43 -34.06 3.48
N LYS A 375 -17.09 -35.35 3.46
CA LYS A 375 -17.93 -36.39 2.87
C LYS A 375 -19.26 -36.47 3.61
N ALA A 376 -20.38 -36.40 2.89
CA ALA A 376 -21.71 -36.44 3.49
C ALA A 376 -22.08 -37.86 3.90
N ASN A 377 -21.77 -38.22 5.15
CA ASN A 377 -22.17 -39.45 5.80
C ASN A 377 -22.23 -39.29 7.34
N MET A 378 -22.81 -40.29 8.00
CA MET A 378 -22.98 -40.32 9.46
C MET A 378 -21.64 -40.23 10.22
N ALA A 379 -20.63 -40.99 9.79
CA ALA A 379 -19.33 -41.05 10.47
C ALA A 379 -18.58 -39.70 10.48
N SER A 380 -18.57 -39.00 9.33
CA SER A 380 -17.96 -37.68 9.22
C SER A 380 -18.73 -36.65 10.03
N SER A 381 -20.07 -36.74 10.03
CA SER A 381 -20.94 -35.86 10.82
C SER A 381 -20.72 -36.02 12.33
N LEU A 382 -20.55 -37.27 12.80
CA LEU A 382 -20.20 -37.56 14.19
C LEU A 382 -18.82 -37.00 14.56
N THR A 383 -17.84 -37.17 13.67
CA THR A 383 -16.49 -36.62 13.85
C THR A 383 -16.55 -35.10 14.00
N VAL A 384 -17.24 -34.39 13.11
CA VAL A 384 -17.44 -32.93 13.20
C VAL A 384 -18.12 -32.54 14.51
N ARG A 385 -19.22 -33.21 14.90
CA ARG A 385 -19.92 -32.93 16.16
C ARG A 385 -18.99 -33.10 17.37
N ASN A 386 -18.23 -34.19 17.42
CA ASN A 386 -17.33 -34.48 18.53
C ASN A 386 -16.20 -33.46 18.63
N ILE A 387 -15.61 -33.04 17.49
CA ILE A 387 -14.60 -31.98 17.48
C ILE A 387 -15.15 -30.71 18.10
N PHE A 388 -16.31 -30.21 17.66
CA PHE A 388 -16.88 -28.97 18.18
C PHE A 388 -17.41 -29.11 19.61
N GLN A 389 -17.84 -30.29 20.05
CA GLN A 389 -18.19 -30.54 21.45
C GLN A 389 -16.96 -30.49 22.36
N ASN A 390 -15.90 -31.20 22.00
CA ASN A 390 -14.64 -31.23 22.75
C ASN A 390 -13.99 -29.84 22.76
N PHE A 391 -13.96 -29.18 21.61
CA PHE A 391 -13.43 -27.83 21.49
C PHE A 391 -14.29 -26.81 22.25
N GLY A 392 -15.62 -26.98 22.24
CA GLY A 392 -16.52 -26.17 23.05
C GLY A 392 -16.28 -26.33 24.55
N GLN A 393 -16.09 -27.56 25.04
CA GLN A 393 -15.79 -27.84 26.44
C GLN A 393 -14.43 -27.27 26.88
N ALA A 394 -13.39 -27.41 26.05
CA ALA A 394 -12.05 -26.94 26.38
C ALA A 394 -11.92 -25.41 26.23
N PHE A 395 -12.37 -24.87 25.09
CA PHE A 395 -12.11 -23.48 24.69
C PHE A 395 -13.28 -22.52 24.95
N GLY A 396 -14.48 -23.02 25.22
CA GLY A 396 -15.72 -22.23 25.37
C GLY A 396 -16.41 -21.90 24.04
N LEU A 397 -15.86 -22.35 22.90
CA LEU A 397 -16.42 -22.11 21.57
C LEU A 397 -17.40 -23.19 21.15
N TYR A 398 -18.68 -22.94 21.44
CA TYR A 398 -19.77 -23.80 21.02
C TYR A 398 -20.34 -23.36 19.67
N MET A 399 -20.51 -24.33 18.78
CA MET A 399 -21.31 -24.20 17.57
C MET A 399 -22.71 -23.71 17.93
N ASN A 400 -23.25 -22.80 17.13
CA ASN A 400 -24.59 -22.26 17.27
C ASN A 400 -25.55 -22.97 16.30
N PRO A 401 -26.38 -23.91 16.77
CA PRO A 401 -27.28 -24.70 15.92
C PRO A 401 -28.22 -23.85 15.06
N ALA A 402 -28.69 -22.72 15.59
CA ALA A 402 -29.68 -21.87 14.95
C ALA A 402 -29.12 -21.01 13.81
N LYS A 403 -27.80 -20.79 13.77
CA LYS A 403 -27.13 -19.99 12.73
C LYS A 403 -26.21 -20.82 11.85
N THR A 404 -25.92 -22.04 12.25
CA THR A 404 -25.11 -22.99 11.48
C THR A 404 -25.96 -23.59 10.38
N GLU A 405 -25.42 -23.57 9.17
CA GLU A 405 -26.11 -24.04 7.96
C GLU A 405 -25.26 -25.10 7.27
N VAL A 406 -25.90 -26.15 6.75
CA VAL A 406 -25.24 -27.18 5.95
C VAL A 406 -25.92 -27.29 4.59
N LYS A 407 -25.11 -27.42 3.55
CA LYS A 407 -25.55 -27.71 2.19
C LYS A 407 -24.96 -29.04 1.75
N PHE A 408 -25.83 -29.94 1.28
CA PHE A 408 -25.44 -31.22 0.71
C PHE A 408 -25.34 -31.17 -0.81
N SER A 409 -24.44 -31.96 -1.39
CA SER A 409 -24.34 -32.14 -2.84
C SER A 409 -25.63 -32.76 -3.42
N PRO A 410 -25.99 -32.45 -4.68
CA PRO A 410 -27.24 -32.94 -5.29
C PRO A 410 -27.40 -34.46 -5.30
N ASN A 411 -26.31 -35.23 -5.35
CA ASN A 411 -26.32 -36.70 -5.30
C ASN A 411 -26.46 -37.30 -3.88
N THR A 412 -26.63 -36.48 -2.83
CA THR A 412 -26.84 -36.97 -1.46
C THR A 412 -28.29 -37.43 -1.28
N SER A 413 -28.51 -38.70 -0.95
CA SER A 413 -29.84 -39.29 -0.73
C SER A 413 -30.53 -38.67 0.50
N GLN A 414 -31.87 -38.63 0.48
CA GLN A 414 -32.64 -38.08 1.61
C GLN A 414 -32.38 -38.82 2.94
N PRO A 415 -32.26 -40.16 2.99
CA PRO A 415 -31.89 -40.87 4.21
C PRO A 415 -30.54 -40.41 4.77
N THR A 416 -29.50 -40.32 3.93
CA THR A 416 -28.17 -39.87 4.37
C THR A 416 -28.19 -38.42 4.85
N ARG A 417 -28.99 -37.53 4.24
CA ARG A 417 -29.18 -36.16 4.73
C ARG A 417 -29.79 -36.17 6.13
N ASN A 418 -30.87 -36.93 6.34
CA ASN A 418 -31.55 -37.03 7.63
C ASN A 418 -30.60 -37.55 8.72
N ASP A 419 -29.79 -38.57 8.43
CA ASP A 419 -28.79 -39.12 9.35
C ASP A 419 -27.76 -38.06 9.75
N CYS A 420 -27.22 -37.32 8.77
CA CYS A 420 -26.26 -36.24 9.03
C CYS A 420 -26.90 -35.12 9.86
N LEU A 421 -28.13 -34.73 9.56
CA LEU A 421 -28.85 -33.65 10.26
C LEU A 421 -29.23 -34.04 11.71
N ALA A 422 -29.58 -35.30 11.95
CA ALA A 422 -29.84 -35.81 13.30
C ALA A 422 -28.60 -35.67 14.20
N VAL A 423 -27.40 -35.82 13.63
CA VAL A 423 -26.13 -35.63 14.33
C VAL A 423 -25.76 -34.16 14.45
N LEU A 424 -25.74 -33.42 13.34
CA LEU A 424 -25.20 -32.06 13.30
C LEU A 424 -26.13 -31.03 13.97
N GLN A 425 -27.44 -31.31 14.01
CA GLN A 425 -28.47 -30.43 14.60
C GLN A 425 -28.43 -29.01 14.01
N CYS A 426 -28.36 -28.90 12.68
CA CYS A 426 -28.27 -27.61 11.97
C CYS A 426 -29.26 -27.55 10.80
N ALA A 427 -29.40 -26.38 10.17
CA ALA A 427 -30.35 -26.19 9.07
C ALA A 427 -29.80 -26.74 7.74
N ASP A 428 -30.59 -27.57 7.03
CA ASP A 428 -30.32 -27.95 5.63
C ASP A 428 -30.73 -26.82 4.69
N VAL A 429 -29.78 -26.29 3.93
CA VAL A 429 -30.00 -25.18 3.00
C VAL A 429 -29.68 -25.58 1.56
N THR A 430 -30.52 -25.13 0.63
CA THR A 430 -30.29 -25.32 -0.80
C THR A 430 -29.22 -24.37 -1.35
N LYS A 431 -29.05 -23.21 -0.71
CA LYS A 431 -28.01 -22.22 -1.03
C LYS A 431 -27.31 -21.74 0.22
N LEU A 432 -25.99 -21.78 0.22
CA LEU A 432 -25.20 -21.14 1.27
C LEU A 432 -25.31 -19.61 1.13
N GLY A 433 -25.52 -18.93 2.27
CA GLY A 433 -25.69 -17.48 2.32
C GLY A 433 -24.42 -16.67 2.02
N THR A 434 -24.20 -15.57 2.73
CA THR A 434 -22.99 -14.77 2.56
C THR A 434 -21.83 -15.32 3.40
N TYR A 435 -20.66 -15.43 2.80
CA TYR A 435 -19.38 -15.70 3.47
C TYR A 435 -18.43 -14.52 3.20
N LEU A 436 -17.88 -13.94 4.27
CA LEU A 436 -16.99 -12.76 4.19
C LEU A 436 -17.61 -11.60 3.39
N GLY A 437 -18.93 -11.43 3.56
CA GLY A 437 -19.72 -10.43 2.86
C GLY A 437 -20.05 -10.75 1.40
N SER A 438 -19.52 -11.82 0.79
CA SER A 438 -19.81 -12.24 -0.59
C SER A 438 -20.80 -13.42 -0.63
N HIS A 439 -21.68 -13.46 -1.63
CA HIS A 439 -22.48 -14.65 -1.93
C HIS A 439 -21.59 -15.71 -2.60
N ILE A 440 -21.56 -16.93 -2.05
CA ILE A 440 -20.69 -18.02 -2.51
C ILE A 440 -21.38 -19.08 -3.36
N ASP A 441 -22.72 -19.07 -3.39
CA ASP A 441 -23.57 -20.06 -4.06
C ASP A 441 -24.34 -19.45 -5.25
N SER A 442 -23.65 -18.57 -5.97
CA SER A 442 -24.19 -17.90 -7.15
C SER A 442 -24.05 -18.83 -8.36
N ALA A 443 -25.16 -19.45 -8.78
CA ALA A 443 -25.22 -20.30 -9.96
C ALA A 443 -25.10 -19.49 -11.26
N GLY A 444 -23.91 -18.94 -11.55
CA GLY A 444 -23.62 -18.19 -12.77
C GLY A 444 -24.33 -16.83 -12.87
N LYS A 445 -23.57 -15.82 -13.32
CA LYS A 445 -23.84 -14.37 -13.15
C LYS A 445 -24.06 -14.03 -11.68
N ASP A 446 -23.05 -13.43 -11.06
CA ASP A 446 -23.00 -12.93 -9.67
C ASP A 446 -23.98 -11.77 -9.38
N ARG A 447 -25.22 -11.87 -9.88
CA ARG A 447 -26.24 -10.82 -9.82
C ARG A 447 -26.57 -10.41 -8.39
N ALA A 448 -26.50 -11.35 -7.45
CA ALA A 448 -26.69 -11.07 -6.03
C ALA A 448 -25.57 -10.17 -5.46
N ASN A 449 -24.31 -10.45 -5.80
CA ASN A 449 -23.17 -9.62 -5.41
C ASN A 449 -23.26 -8.24 -6.09
N TYR A 450 -23.62 -8.19 -7.37
CA TYR A 450 -23.88 -6.93 -8.08
C TYR A 450 -24.96 -6.09 -7.39
N GLU A 451 -26.12 -6.69 -7.10
CA GLU A 451 -27.26 -5.99 -6.51
C GLU A 451 -26.90 -5.45 -5.12
N LYS A 452 -26.18 -6.24 -4.32
CA LYS A 452 -25.68 -5.81 -3.01
C LYS A 452 -24.76 -4.60 -3.08
N ILE A 453 -23.82 -4.57 -4.04
CA ILE A 453 -22.94 -3.41 -4.26
C ILE A 453 -23.76 -2.21 -4.71
N HIS A 454 -24.72 -2.40 -5.62
CA HIS A 454 -25.58 -1.36 -6.15
C HIS A 454 -26.41 -0.71 -5.03
N GLN A 455 -27.04 -1.52 -4.19
CA GLN A 455 -27.79 -1.06 -3.02
C GLN A 455 -26.89 -0.33 -2.01
N HIS A 456 -25.67 -0.80 -1.76
CA HIS A 456 -24.73 -0.10 -0.88
C HIS A 456 -24.35 1.29 -1.42
N LEU A 457 -24.13 1.42 -2.73
CA LEU A 457 -23.84 2.72 -3.36
C LEU A 457 -25.05 3.65 -3.25
N LEU A 458 -26.26 3.16 -3.54
CA LEU A 458 -27.50 3.95 -3.43
C LEU A 458 -27.81 4.37 -2.00
N LYS A 459 -27.63 3.49 -1.00
CA LYS A 459 -27.84 3.83 0.41
C LYS A 459 -26.88 4.92 0.89
N ARG A 460 -25.62 4.89 0.44
CA ARG A 460 -24.65 5.96 0.74
C ARG A 460 -25.02 7.28 0.06
N LEU A 461 -25.52 7.23 -1.17
CA LEU A 461 -26.02 8.39 -1.91
C LEU A 461 -27.20 9.07 -1.22
N GLN A 462 -28.18 8.29 -0.78
CA GLN A 462 -29.36 8.79 -0.08
C GLN A 462 -29.01 9.57 1.20
N GLY A 463 -27.96 9.16 1.89
CA GLY A 463 -27.48 9.86 3.09
C GLY A 463 -26.82 11.21 2.80
N TRP A 464 -26.57 11.58 1.54
CA TRP A 464 -25.87 12.82 1.20
C TRP A 464 -26.83 13.85 0.62
N LYS A 465 -26.91 15.01 1.28
CA LYS A 465 -27.65 16.19 0.81
C LYS A 465 -26.93 16.80 -0.41
N THR A 466 -27.14 16.23 -1.59
CA THR A 466 -26.46 16.60 -2.85
C THR A 466 -26.59 18.08 -3.22
N HIS A 467 -27.66 18.75 -2.79
CA HIS A 467 -27.86 20.19 -3.01
C HIS A 467 -26.88 21.08 -2.23
N LEU A 468 -26.30 20.60 -1.12
CA LEU A 468 -25.32 21.34 -0.33
C LEU A 468 -23.87 21.15 -0.81
N LEU A 469 -23.64 20.23 -1.76
CA LEU A 469 -22.31 19.83 -2.17
C LEU A 469 -21.90 20.50 -3.47
N SER A 470 -20.76 21.21 -3.43
CA SER A 470 -20.09 21.67 -4.65
C SER A 470 -19.63 20.49 -5.51
N GLN A 471 -19.48 20.71 -6.82
CA GLN A 471 -18.98 19.67 -7.74
C GLN A 471 -17.60 19.11 -7.33
N ALA A 472 -16.74 19.95 -6.74
CA ALA A 472 -15.45 19.54 -6.19
C ALA A 472 -15.60 18.63 -4.96
N ALA A 473 -16.57 18.91 -4.08
CA ALA A 473 -16.89 18.03 -2.95
C ALA A 473 -17.45 16.69 -3.42
N ARG A 474 -18.34 16.70 -4.44
CA ARG A 474 -18.87 15.47 -5.03
C ARG A 474 -17.81 14.61 -5.70
N TYR A 475 -16.89 15.23 -6.47
CA TYR A 475 -15.71 14.52 -6.98
C TYR A 475 -14.94 13.83 -5.85
N THR A 476 -14.70 14.56 -4.76
CA THR A 476 -13.93 14.06 -3.62
C THR A 476 -14.61 12.83 -3.03
N LEU A 477 -15.92 12.89 -2.82
CA LEU A 477 -16.73 11.77 -2.30
C LEU A 477 -16.76 10.57 -3.27
N ILE A 478 -16.87 10.81 -4.57
CA ILE A 478 -16.76 9.73 -5.57
C ILE A 478 -15.41 9.05 -5.44
N HIS A 479 -14.34 9.84 -5.44
CA HIS A 479 -12.97 9.35 -5.46
C HIS A 479 -12.57 8.63 -4.17
N SER A 480 -12.96 9.13 -3.00
CA SER A 480 -12.55 8.59 -1.70
C SER A 480 -13.46 7.47 -1.18
N VAL A 481 -14.75 7.51 -1.50
CA VAL A 481 -15.76 6.60 -0.92
C VAL A 481 -16.43 5.73 -1.98
N MET A 482 -17.04 6.32 -3.00
CA MET A 482 -17.92 5.55 -3.90
C MET A 482 -17.14 4.63 -4.84
N ALA A 483 -16.00 5.10 -5.34
CA ALA A 483 -15.13 4.31 -6.18
C ALA A 483 -14.40 3.21 -5.41
N THR A 484 -14.34 3.29 -4.07
CA THR A 484 -13.59 2.35 -3.21
C THR A 484 -14.46 1.23 -2.66
N ILE A 485 -15.71 1.50 -2.29
CA ILE A 485 -16.71 0.50 -1.83
C ILE A 485 -16.75 -0.78 -2.69
N PRO A 486 -16.92 -0.69 -4.03
CA PRO A 486 -17.05 -1.87 -4.86
C PRO A 486 -15.73 -2.62 -5.07
N ILE A 487 -14.56 -1.99 -4.84
CA ILE A 487 -13.24 -2.58 -5.14
C ILE A 487 -13.05 -3.93 -4.46
N TYR A 488 -13.60 -4.12 -3.25
CA TYR A 488 -13.56 -5.40 -2.57
C TYR A 488 -14.16 -6.52 -3.42
N TYR A 489 -15.41 -6.36 -3.85
CA TYR A 489 -16.14 -7.36 -4.63
C TYR A 489 -15.61 -7.50 -6.06
N LEU A 490 -15.20 -6.40 -6.69
CA LEU A 490 -14.65 -6.40 -8.06
C LEU A 490 -13.33 -7.15 -8.19
N GLN A 491 -12.70 -7.57 -7.09
CA GLN A 491 -11.50 -8.40 -7.12
C GLN A 491 -11.79 -9.87 -7.45
N PHE A 492 -13.00 -10.36 -7.21
CA PHE A 492 -13.35 -11.78 -7.41
C PHE A 492 -14.65 -11.99 -8.18
N THR A 493 -15.47 -10.94 -8.35
CA THR A 493 -16.68 -10.98 -9.19
C THR A 493 -16.42 -10.34 -10.54
N LYS A 494 -16.73 -11.05 -11.62
CA LYS A 494 -16.72 -10.49 -12.98
C LYS A 494 -18.05 -9.80 -13.29
N LEU A 495 -18.00 -8.50 -13.56
CA LEU A 495 -19.17 -7.75 -14.02
C LEU A 495 -19.41 -7.96 -15.51
N THR A 496 -20.68 -7.94 -15.90
CA THR A 496 -21.09 -7.70 -17.29
C THR A 496 -20.88 -6.23 -17.64
N LYS A 497 -20.75 -5.93 -18.95
CA LYS A 497 -20.63 -4.54 -19.44
C LYS A 497 -21.85 -3.70 -19.03
N ALA A 498 -23.05 -4.29 -18.97
CA ALA A 498 -24.27 -3.60 -18.56
C ALA A 498 -24.24 -3.19 -17.08
N GLU A 499 -23.83 -4.11 -16.20
CA GLU A 499 -23.68 -3.86 -14.76
C GLU A 499 -22.62 -2.78 -14.49
N ALA A 500 -21.46 -2.87 -15.16
CA ALA A 500 -20.42 -1.84 -15.04
C ALA A 500 -20.91 -0.45 -15.48
N ARG A 501 -21.65 -0.37 -16.59
CA ARG A 501 -22.28 0.88 -17.06
C ARG A 501 -23.33 1.41 -16.09
N SER A 502 -24.06 0.53 -15.40
CA SER A 502 -25.01 0.93 -14.37
C SER A 502 -24.33 1.67 -13.22
N TYR A 503 -23.19 1.16 -12.71
CA TYR A 503 -22.40 1.86 -11.71
C TYR A 503 -21.82 3.18 -12.22
N ASP A 504 -21.27 3.19 -13.43
CA ASP A 504 -20.78 4.42 -14.06
C ASP A 504 -21.91 5.46 -14.15
N LYS A 505 -23.15 5.04 -14.48
CA LYS A 505 -24.33 5.91 -14.55
C LYS A 505 -24.69 6.50 -13.18
N VAL A 506 -24.64 5.71 -12.11
CA VAL A 506 -24.88 6.18 -10.73
C VAL A 506 -23.88 7.28 -10.35
N LEU A 507 -22.58 7.06 -10.62
CA LEU A 507 -21.55 8.07 -10.34
C LEU A 507 -21.70 9.32 -11.20
N ASN A 508 -22.01 9.14 -12.49
CA ASN A 508 -22.22 10.23 -13.44
C ASN A 508 -23.40 11.11 -13.02
N ASN A 509 -24.52 10.48 -12.65
CA ASN A 509 -25.71 11.18 -12.16
C ASN A 509 -25.43 11.93 -10.85
N PHE A 510 -24.69 11.33 -9.92
CA PHE A 510 -24.30 12.01 -8.69
C PHE A 510 -23.35 13.18 -8.95
N PHE A 511 -22.39 13.03 -9.88
CA PHE A 511 -21.43 14.07 -10.20
C PHE A 511 -22.11 15.32 -10.77
N TRP A 512 -23.07 15.15 -11.69
CA TRP A 512 -23.75 16.26 -12.38
C TRP A 512 -25.11 16.68 -11.78
N GLY A 513 -25.79 15.83 -11.02
CA GLY A 513 -27.19 16.03 -10.57
C GLY A 513 -27.42 17.19 -9.61
N HIS A 514 -28.66 17.53 -9.28
CA HIS A 514 -28.95 18.53 -8.23
C HIS A 514 -30.09 17.99 -7.36
N GLY A 515 -29.80 17.53 -6.14
CA GLY A 515 -30.85 16.92 -5.31
C GLY A 515 -31.15 15.46 -5.70
N HIS A 516 -32.20 14.91 -5.09
CA HIS A 516 -32.55 13.49 -5.21
C HIS A 516 -33.28 13.16 -6.53
N ASP A 517 -33.91 14.15 -7.19
CA ASP A 517 -34.81 13.92 -8.34
C ASP A 517 -34.64 14.87 -9.54
N GLN A 518 -33.76 15.88 -9.50
CA GLN A 518 -33.53 16.74 -10.67
C GLN A 518 -32.34 16.24 -11.50
N LYS A 519 -32.61 15.94 -12.77
CA LYS A 519 -31.57 15.63 -13.76
C LYS A 519 -30.68 16.86 -13.93
N GLY A 520 -29.42 16.74 -13.52
CA GLY A 520 -28.41 17.76 -13.77
C GLY A 520 -28.05 17.85 -15.25
N LEU A 521 -27.42 18.96 -15.65
CA LEU A 521 -26.94 19.13 -17.01
C LEU A 521 -25.55 18.48 -17.17
N HIS A 522 -25.47 17.35 -17.87
CA HIS A 522 -24.22 16.61 -18.07
C HIS A 522 -23.38 17.29 -19.17
N MET A 523 -22.55 18.26 -18.78
CA MET A 523 -21.81 19.10 -19.75
C MET A 523 -20.66 18.38 -20.46
N ILE A 524 -20.05 17.37 -19.83
CA ILE A 524 -18.91 16.62 -20.40
C ILE A 524 -19.25 15.13 -20.37
N TYR A 525 -18.98 14.42 -21.46
CA TYR A 525 -19.18 12.96 -21.55
C TYR A 525 -18.40 12.23 -20.44
N TRP A 526 -19.02 11.22 -19.83
CA TRP A 526 -18.43 10.49 -18.69
C TRP A 526 -17.08 9.87 -19.02
N ASP A 527 -16.90 9.39 -20.25
CA ASP A 527 -15.62 8.87 -20.73
C ASP A 527 -14.52 9.93 -20.63
N ARG A 528 -14.79 11.16 -21.10
CA ARG A 528 -13.88 12.31 -20.97
C ARG A 528 -13.58 12.66 -19.51
N VAL A 529 -14.58 12.56 -18.61
CA VAL A 529 -14.38 12.75 -17.16
C VAL A 529 -13.43 11.69 -16.58
N CYS A 530 -13.49 10.44 -17.08
CA CYS A 530 -12.69 9.33 -16.59
C CYS A 530 -11.26 9.30 -17.14
N HIS A 531 -10.96 10.03 -18.23
CA HIS A 531 -9.59 10.11 -18.74
C HIS A 531 -8.59 10.57 -17.66
N PRO A 532 -7.31 10.15 -17.76
CA PRO A 532 -6.25 10.68 -16.93
C PRO A 532 -6.22 12.21 -16.92
N ARG A 533 -5.83 12.79 -15.77
CA ARG A 533 -5.66 14.24 -15.62
C ARG A 533 -4.72 14.85 -16.67
N THR A 534 -3.70 14.12 -17.11
CA THR A 534 -2.75 14.53 -18.15
C THR A 534 -3.36 14.59 -19.56
N GLN A 535 -4.51 13.96 -19.77
CA GLN A 535 -5.26 13.94 -21.04
C GLN A 535 -6.54 14.79 -20.96
N GLY A 536 -6.70 15.59 -19.89
CA GLY A 536 -7.85 16.48 -19.74
C GLY A 536 -9.08 15.89 -19.08
N GLY A 537 -9.00 14.69 -18.48
CA GLY A 537 -10.04 14.19 -17.59
C GLY A 537 -9.77 14.48 -16.12
N LEU A 538 -10.56 13.87 -15.23
CA LEU A 538 -10.43 13.98 -13.77
C LEU A 538 -9.74 12.76 -13.13
N GLY A 539 -9.47 11.71 -13.93
CA GLY A 539 -8.86 10.46 -13.47
C GLY A 539 -9.80 9.58 -12.63
N LEU A 540 -11.12 9.78 -12.75
CA LEU A 540 -12.09 8.81 -12.23
C LEU A 540 -12.00 7.52 -13.04
N ARG A 541 -12.22 6.37 -12.41
CA ARG A 541 -12.07 5.07 -13.08
C ARG A 541 -13.43 4.53 -13.48
N ARG A 542 -13.55 4.10 -14.73
CA ARG A 542 -14.69 3.31 -15.18
C ARG A 542 -14.66 1.92 -14.58
N PHE A 543 -15.82 1.38 -14.27
CA PHE A 543 -15.93 0.11 -13.57
C PHE A 543 -15.51 -1.11 -14.40
N ASP A 544 -15.79 -1.13 -15.70
CA ASP A 544 -15.40 -2.25 -16.57
C ASP A 544 -13.86 -2.45 -16.67
N PRO A 545 -13.07 -1.44 -17.08
CA PRO A 545 -11.62 -1.60 -17.12
C PRO A 545 -11.01 -1.78 -15.71
N LEU A 546 -11.60 -1.16 -14.67
CA LEU A 546 -11.16 -1.38 -13.30
C LEU A 546 -11.37 -2.84 -12.85
N ASN A 547 -12.53 -3.43 -13.12
CA ASN A 547 -12.83 -4.82 -12.79
C ASN A 547 -11.90 -5.79 -13.53
N GLN A 548 -11.64 -5.55 -14.82
CA GLN A 548 -10.65 -6.32 -15.58
C GLN A 548 -9.25 -6.24 -14.98
N CYS A 549 -8.79 -5.06 -14.57
CA CYS A 549 -7.49 -4.91 -13.92
C CYS A 549 -7.44 -5.53 -12.52
N LEU A 550 -8.52 -5.49 -11.75
CA LEU A 550 -8.58 -6.09 -10.42
C LEU A 550 -8.56 -7.62 -10.50
N LEU A 551 -9.33 -8.21 -11.43
CA LEU A 551 -9.29 -9.64 -11.73
C LEU A 551 -7.93 -10.04 -12.28
N GLY A 552 -7.37 -9.24 -13.21
CA GLY A 552 -6.02 -9.43 -13.75
C GLY A 552 -4.94 -9.41 -12.66
N LYS A 553 -5.11 -8.59 -11.61
CA LYS A 553 -4.22 -8.62 -10.44
C LYS A 553 -4.34 -9.92 -9.64
N GLN A 554 -5.54 -10.45 -9.44
CA GLN A 554 -5.67 -11.75 -8.75
C GLN A 554 -5.06 -12.87 -9.59
N PHE A 555 -5.30 -12.87 -10.89
CA PHE A 555 -4.67 -13.81 -11.81
C PHE A 555 -3.14 -13.69 -11.77
N TRP A 556 -2.61 -12.46 -11.83
CA TRP A 556 -1.17 -12.22 -11.69
C TRP A 556 -0.62 -12.83 -10.39
N ARG A 557 -1.29 -12.60 -9.25
CA ARG A 557 -0.83 -13.16 -7.98
C ARG A 557 -0.87 -14.67 -7.97
N ILE A 558 -1.91 -15.26 -8.55
CA ILE A 558 -2.04 -16.72 -8.69
C ILE A 558 -0.86 -17.29 -9.47
N ILE A 559 -0.52 -16.70 -10.64
CA ILE A 559 0.57 -17.21 -11.48
C ILE A 559 1.96 -16.94 -10.90
N THR A 560 2.14 -15.85 -10.14
CA THR A 560 3.44 -15.53 -9.53
C THR A 560 3.70 -16.20 -8.18
N ASN A 561 2.67 -16.68 -7.47
CA ASN A 561 2.79 -17.41 -6.19
C ASN A 561 2.66 -18.93 -6.37
N GLN A 562 3.31 -19.51 -7.39
CA GLN A 562 3.49 -20.96 -7.62
C GLN A 562 2.53 -21.89 -6.83
N ASN A 563 1.25 -21.87 -7.20
CA ASN A 563 0.28 -22.88 -6.80
C ASN A 563 -0.34 -23.49 -8.07
N PRO A 564 -0.06 -24.76 -8.40
CA PRO A 564 -0.40 -25.39 -9.69
C PRO A 564 -1.91 -25.52 -9.96
N LEU A 565 -2.75 -25.30 -8.94
CA LEU A 565 -4.19 -25.53 -8.99
C LEU A 565 -4.99 -24.50 -9.82
N LEU A 566 -4.56 -23.24 -9.80
CA LEU A 566 -5.30 -22.12 -10.39
C LEU A 566 -4.72 -21.63 -11.72
N SER A 567 -3.45 -21.95 -12.03
CA SER A 567 -2.80 -21.53 -13.29
C SER A 567 -3.41 -22.20 -14.53
N ASN A 568 -4.00 -23.40 -14.38
CA ASN A 568 -4.61 -24.14 -15.48
C ASN A 568 -6.04 -23.65 -15.83
N ILE A 569 -6.69 -22.88 -14.96
CA ILE A 569 -8.09 -22.46 -15.13
C ILE A 569 -8.23 -21.19 -16.00
N TYR A 570 -7.19 -20.35 -16.09
CA TYR A 570 -7.33 -18.97 -16.61
C TYR A 570 -6.33 -18.58 -17.75
N GLN A 571 -5.83 -19.54 -18.53
CA GLN A 571 -4.71 -19.36 -19.46
C GLN A 571 -4.91 -18.37 -20.65
N ASN A 572 -6.11 -17.87 -20.93
CA ASN A 572 -6.38 -17.12 -22.19
C ASN A 572 -6.47 -15.59 -22.06
N GLY A 573 -5.78 -14.97 -21.09
CA GLY A 573 -6.10 -13.60 -20.68
C GLY A 573 -5.20 -12.44 -21.12
N PHE A 574 -3.87 -12.59 -21.22
CA PHE A 574 -3.00 -11.40 -21.25
C PHE A 574 -1.76 -11.55 -22.15
N GLN A 575 -1.74 -10.81 -23.27
CA GLN A 575 -0.60 -10.69 -24.20
C GLN A 575 0.65 -9.99 -23.60
N HIS A 576 0.57 -9.51 -22.35
CA HIS A 576 1.58 -8.66 -21.70
C HIS A 576 2.42 -9.38 -20.62
N LEU A 577 2.25 -10.70 -20.50
CA LEU A 577 3.10 -11.55 -19.68
C LEU A 577 4.36 -11.95 -20.47
N ASP A 578 5.51 -12.01 -19.80
CA ASP A 578 6.73 -12.61 -20.35
C ASP A 578 7.46 -13.45 -19.29
N TRP A 579 8.34 -14.32 -19.74
CA TRP A 579 9.34 -14.95 -18.89
C TRP A 579 10.58 -14.05 -18.76
N MET A 580 11.04 -13.85 -17.53
CA MET A 580 12.40 -13.44 -17.26
C MET A 580 13.21 -14.68 -16.88
N ALA A 581 14.15 -15.04 -17.75
CA ALA A 581 15.01 -16.20 -17.56
C ALA A 581 15.96 -15.98 -16.38
N GLY A 582 15.87 -16.84 -15.38
CA GLY A 582 16.90 -17.06 -14.39
C GLY A 582 17.80 -18.17 -14.91
N ASN A 583 17.64 -19.37 -14.36
CA ASN A 583 18.42 -20.56 -14.73
C ASN A 583 17.84 -21.36 -15.94
N GLY A 584 16.70 -20.94 -16.49
CA GLY A 584 16.04 -21.47 -17.68
C GLY A 584 15.32 -22.82 -17.51
N SER A 585 15.25 -23.41 -16.30
CA SER A 585 14.67 -24.75 -16.10
C SER A 585 13.16 -24.82 -16.06
N GLN A 586 12.48 -23.74 -15.67
CA GLN A 586 11.02 -23.71 -15.55
C GLN A 586 10.34 -23.24 -16.84
N ILE A 587 11.11 -22.61 -17.73
CA ILE A 587 10.63 -22.12 -19.02
C ILE A 587 10.58 -23.28 -20.03
N ARG A 588 9.42 -23.88 -20.21
CA ARG A 588 9.20 -24.92 -21.22
C ARG A 588 8.90 -24.28 -22.58
N PHE A 589 9.38 -24.88 -23.66
CA PHE A 589 9.09 -24.35 -25.01
C PHE A 589 7.66 -24.61 -25.47
N THR A 590 6.96 -25.52 -24.80
CA THR A 590 5.52 -25.73 -24.94
C THR A 590 4.69 -24.70 -24.18
N ASP A 591 5.30 -23.82 -23.40
CA ASP A 591 4.59 -22.80 -22.62
C ASP A 591 4.12 -21.65 -23.53
N PRO A 592 2.81 -21.31 -23.54
CA PRO A 592 2.23 -20.23 -24.33
C PRO A 592 2.83 -18.82 -24.11
N LEU A 593 3.68 -18.66 -23.09
CA LEU A 593 4.42 -17.42 -22.79
C LEU A 593 5.82 -17.36 -23.42
N TRP A 594 6.34 -18.44 -24.01
CA TRP A 594 7.66 -18.42 -24.65
C TRP A 594 7.63 -17.64 -25.97
N ILE A 595 7.10 -18.22 -27.05
CA ILE A 595 6.95 -17.61 -28.39
C ILE A 595 5.67 -18.15 -29.04
N GLN A 596 4.70 -17.25 -29.31
CA GLN A 596 3.33 -17.57 -29.76
C GLN A 596 3.18 -18.35 -31.08
N SER A 597 4.27 -18.68 -31.76
CA SER A 597 4.23 -19.31 -33.09
C SER A 597 4.85 -20.72 -33.18
N ASP A 598 5.58 -21.21 -32.18
CA ASP A 598 6.48 -22.38 -32.35
C ASP A 598 6.23 -23.50 -31.30
N TYR A 599 4.98 -23.74 -30.89
CA TYR A 599 4.64 -24.67 -29.80
C TYR A 599 4.78 -26.16 -30.13
N GLN A 600 4.95 -26.51 -31.40
CA GLN A 600 4.98 -27.89 -31.85
C GLN A 600 6.38 -28.24 -32.39
N ASN A 601 6.99 -29.30 -31.83
CA ASN A 601 8.27 -29.89 -32.21
C ASN A 601 9.54 -29.05 -31.96
N HIS A 602 9.68 -28.50 -30.74
CA HIS A 602 10.95 -27.90 -30.32
C HIS A 602 11.99 -28.98 -29.95
N PRO A 603 13.27 -28.89 -30.41
CA PRO A 603 14.29 -29.95 -30.21
C PRO A 603 14.78 -30.11 -28.76
N TYR A 604 14.34 -29.24 -27.86
CA TYR A 604 14.71 -29.21 -26.45
C TYR A 604 13.48 -29.08 -25.57
N SER A 605 13.59 -29.43 -24.29
CA SER A 605 12.48 -29.39 -23.32
C SER A 605 12.32 -28.04 -22.59
N CYS A 606 13.42 -27.31 -22.36
CA CYS A 606 13.38 -26.04 -21.63
C CYS A 606 14.46 -25.03 -22.05
N ALA A 607 14.26 -23.74 -21.73
CA ALA A 607 15.13 -22.64 -22.11
C ALA A 607 16.60 -22.83 -21.65
N ARG A 608 16.84 -23.57 -20.55
CA ARG A 608 18.18 -23.91 -20.05
C ARG A 608 19.06 -24.55 -21.13
N ASN A 609 18.49 -25.35 -22.01
CA ASN A 609 19.24 -26.02 -23.08
C ASN A 609 19.80 -25.05 -24.14
N LEU A 610 19.24 -23.85 -24.23
CA LEU A 610 19.68 -22.75 -25.10
C LEU A 610 20.58 -21.73 -24.37
N MET A 611 21.02 -22.05 -23.15
CA MET A 611 21.84 -21.18 -22.30
C MET A 611 23.18 -21.85 -21.96
N TRP A 612 24.19 -21.02 -21.66
CA TRP A 612 25.43 -21.47 -21.06
C TRP A 612 25.25 -21.59 -19.53
N ASN A 613 25.03 -22.81 -19.04
CA ASN A 613 24.85 -23.11 -17.61
C ASN A 613 23.83 -22.21 -16.88
N GLY A 614 22.77 -21.78 -17.58
CA GLY A 614 21.74 -20.89 -17.03
C GLY A 614 22.19 -19.47 -16.72
N ARG A 615 23.34 -19.01 -17.23
CA ARG A 615 23.91 -17.67 -16.93
C ARG A 615 23.85 -16.68 -18.09
N ARG A 616 23.83 -17.16 -19.33
CA ARG A 616 23.74 -16.33 -20.55
C ARG A 616 23.11 -17.13 -21.69
N TRP A 617 22.48 -16.43 -22.64
CA TRP A 617 21.98 -17.03 -23.88
C TRP A 617 23.14 -17.54 -24.74
N ASP A 618 23.00 -18.74 -25.29
CA ASP A 618 23.95 -19.31 -26.26
C ASP A 618 23.48 -18.96 -27.68
N MET A 619 24.11 -17.95 -28.27
CA MET A 619 23.74 -17.46 -29.61
C MET A 619 23.93 -18.51 -30.71
N THR A 620 24.86 -19.44 -30.53
CA THR A 620 25.11 -20.51 -31.50
C THR A 620 23.94 -21.48 -31.48
N LYS A 621 23.52 -21.92 -30.30
CA LYS A 621 22.34 -22.80 -30.13
C LYS A 621 21.05 -22.10 -30.53
N LEU A 622 20.88 -20.82 -30.20
CA LEU A 622 19.69 -20.06 -30.60
C LEU A 622 19.56 -19.93 -32.12
N ARG A 623 20.65 -19.73 -32.85
CA ARG A 623 20.64 -19.63 -34.32
C ARG A 623 20.48 -20.98 -35.03
N GLN A 624 20.81 -22.09 -34.35
CA GLN A 624 20.52 -23.44 -34.85
C GLN A 624 19.03 -23.78 -34.79
N VAL A 625 18.30 -23.21 -33.82
CA VAL A 625 16.88 -23.52 -33.59
C VAL A 625 15.94 -22.46 -34.16
N TYR A 626 16.36 -21.18 -34.15
CA TYR A 626 15.53 -20.06 -34.56
C TYR A 626 16.18 -19.22 -35.67
N SER A 627 15.36 -18.57 -36.49
CA SER A 627 15.85 -17.61 -37.48
C SER A 627 16.68 -16.50 -36.82
N SER A 628 17.63 -15.92 -37.57
CA SER A 628 18.55 -14.89 -37.06
C SER A 628 17.84 -13.72 -36.37
N GLN A 629 16.68 -13.30 -36.89
CA GLN A 629 15.84 -12.27 -36.29
C GLN A 629 15.22 -12.73 -34.96
N LYS A 630 14.61 -13.92 -34.91
CA LYS A 630 14.01 -14.49 -33.68
C LYS A 630 15.07 -14.74 -32.60
N ALA A 631 16.22 -15.30 -32.95
CA ALA A 631 17.34 -15.53 -32.04
C ALA A 631 17.81 -14.23 -31.37
N THR A 632 17.87 -13.13 -32.13
CA THR A 632 18.26 -11.80 -31.60
C THR A 632 17.21 -11.24 -30.64
N VAL A 633 15.92 -11.50 -30.87
CA VAL A 633 14.83 -11.09 -29.96
C VAL A 633 14.90 -11.88 -28.65
N ILE A 634 15.14 -13.19 -28.71
CA ILE A 634 15.28 -14.05 -27.51
C ILE A 634 16.51 -13.61 -26.70
N ALA A 635 17.63 -13.36 -27.36
CA ALA A 635 18.88 -12.95 -26.70
C ALA A 635 18.79 -11.61 -25.96
N LYS A 636 17.85 -10.72 -26.35
CA LYS A 636 17.57 -9.46 -25.68
C LYS A 636 16.76 -9.63 -24.39
N ARG A 637 16.20 -10.81 -24.12
CA ARG A 637 15.48 -11.06 -22.87
C ARG A 637 16.45 -11.02 -21.69
N PRO A 638 16.19 -10.20 -20.66
CA PRO A 638 17.10 -10.04 -19.53
C PRO A 638 17.24 -11.35 -18.76
N ILE A 639 18.48 -11.74 -18.47
CA ILE A 639 18.82 -12.90 -17.64
C ILE A 639 19.21 -12.39 -16.25
N SER A 640 18.80 -13.08 -15.19
CA SER A 640 19.27 -12.78 -13.83
C SER A 640 20.77 -13.06 -13.69
N TYR A 641 21.54 -12.09 -13.18
CA TYR A 641 22.99 -12.22 -12.97
C TYR A 641 23.38 -13.23 -11.87
N SER A 642 22.43 -13.62 -11.02
CA SER A 642 22.56 -14.76 -10.11
C SER A 642 21.64 -15.88 -10.61
N ASN A 643 22.06 -17.14 -10.48
CA ASN A 643 21.40 -18.39 -10.92
C ASN A 643 20.03 -18.64 -10.21
N GLN A 644 19.17 -17.62 -10.21
CA GLN A 644 17.88 -17.56 -9.56
C GLN A 644 16.86 -18.39 -10.35
N PRO A 645 15.76 -18.82 -9.71
CA PRO A 645 14.65 -19.43 -10.43
C PRO A 645 14.07 -18.47 -11.47
N ASP A 646 13.54 -19.04 -12.57
CA ASP A 646 12.84 -18.28 -13.60
C ASP A 646 11.60 -17.60 -13.01
N ARG A 647 11.25 -16.42 -13.53
CA ARG A 647 10.09 -15.66 -13.02
C ARG A 647 9.26 -15.09 -14.16
N ILE A 648 7.94 -15.07 -13.97
CA ILE A 648 7.04 -14.36 -14.88
C ILE A 648 7.12 -12.87 -14.55
N VAL A 649 7.23 -12.02 -15.57
CA VAL A 649 7.29 -10.56 -15.48
C VAL A 649 6.17 -9.90 -16.28
N TRP A 650 5.69 -8.76 -15.80
CA TRP A 650 4.75 -7.91 -16.52
C TRP A 650 5.51 -6.96 -17.44
N LYS A 651 5.40 -7.15 -18.76
CA LYS A 651 6.20 -6.43 -19.79
C LYS A 651 6.11 -4.90 -19.67
N SER A 652 4.94 -4.40 -19.28
CA SER A 652 4.65 -2.97 -19.29
C SER A 652 5.11 -2.23 -18.02
N ALA A 653 5.63 -2.94 -17.01
CA ALA A 653 6.08 -2.37 -15.75
C ALA A 653 7.60 -2.50 -15.63
N PRO A 654 8.36 -1.41 -15.36
CA PRO A 654 9.82 -1.47 -15.19
C PRO A 654 10.26 -2.39 -14.03
N SER A 655 9.42 -2.57 -13.01
CA SER A 655 9.67 -3.49 -11.90
C SER A 655 9.42 -4.96 -12.24
N GLY A 656 8.80 -5.24 -13.39
CA GLY A 656 8.30 -6.57 -13.75
C GLY A 656 7.09 -7.03 -12.94
N GLN A 657 6.55 -6.21 -12.03
CA GLN A 657 5.38 -6.53 -11.21
C GLN A 657 4.10 -5.94 -11.76
N TYR A 658 2.98 -6.65 -11.60
CA TYR A 658 1.68 -6.15 -12.02
C TYR A 658 1.23 -4.92 -11.23
N ASN A 659 0.93 -3.85 -11.96
CA ASN A 659 0.42 -2.60 -11.40
C ASN A 659 -0.95 -2.26 -11.99
N ILE A 660 -1.98 -2.20 -11.14
CA ILE A 660 -3.35 -1.83 -11.55
C ILE A 660 -3.37 -0.47 -12.27
N LYS A 661 -2.58 0.50 -11.82
CA LYS A 661 -2.56 1.84 -12.42
C LYS A 661 -2.07 1.80 -13.87
N GLU A 662 -1.06 0.98 -14.16
CA GLU A 662 -0.53 0.80 -15.50
C GLU A 662 -1.45 -0.04 -16.36
N ALA A 663 -1.98 -1.15 -15.84
CA ALA A 663 -2.95 -1.98 -16.52
C ALA A 663 -4.22 -1.19 -16.90
N CYS A 664 -4.76 -0.37 -15.98
CA CYS A 664 -5.89 0.51 -16.27
C CYS A 664 -5.52 1.54 -17.34
N ARG A 665 -4.32 2.12 -17.27
CA ARG A 665 -3.86 3.06 -18.30
C ARG A 665 -3.84 2.40 -19.67
N MET A 666 -3.34 1.17 -19.78
CA MET A 666 -3.30 0.42 -21.04
C MET A 666 -4.69 0.16 -21.61
N LEU A 667 -5.63 -0.31 -20.77
CA LEU A 667 -7.02 -0.53 -21.20
C LEU A 667 -7.74 0.76 -21.61
N MET A 668 -7.32 1.91 -21.06
CA MET A 668 -7.89 3.22 -21.36
C MET A 668 -7.14 3.99 -22.46
N SER A 669 -5.89 3.61 -22.80
CA SER A 669 -5.07 4.29 -23.81
C SER A 669 -5.28 3.78 -25.23
N CYS A 670 -6.08 2.73 -25.42
CA CYS A 670 -6.50 2.26 -26.74
C CYS A 670 -7.59 3.14 -27.38
N THR A 671 -7.98 4.24 -26.73
CA THR A 671 -8.95 5.21 -27.25
C THR A 671 -8.31 6.59 -27.33
N GLU A 672 -7.92 6.94 -28.56
CA GLU A 672 -7.62 8.27 -29.11
C GLU A 672 -6.26 8.95 -28.81
N ASP A 673 -5.81 9.65 -29.86
CA ASP A 673 -4.57 10.41 -30.00
C ASP A 673 -4.27 11.28 -28.78
N THR A 674 -2.99 11.36 -28.41
CA THR A 674 -2.49 12.32 -27.43
C THR A 674 -2.93 13.74 -27.82
N PRO A 675 -3.78 14.43 -27.04
CA PRO A 675 -4.17 15.78 -27.38
C PRO A 675 -2.94 16.70 -27.27
N ALA A 676 -2.82 17.68 -28.16
CA ALA A 676 -1.76 18.69 -28.24
C ALA A 676 -1.46 19.44 -26.91
N ASN A 677 -2.32 19.28 -25.88
CA ASN A 677 -2.32 20.05 -24.64
C ASN A 677 -1.81 19.31 -23.38
N SER A 678 -1.03 18.23 -23.50
CA SER A 678 -0.56 17.48 -22.32
C SER A 678 0.23 18.32 -21.29
N LEU A 679 0.97 19.34 -21.76
CA LEU A 679 1.70 20.28 -20.93
C LEU A 679 0.79 21.25 -20.17
N LEU A 680 -0.28 21.72 -20.81
CA LEU A 680 -1.29 22.59 -20.19
C LEU A 680 -1.95 21.88 -19.01
N TRP A 681 -2.38 20.63 -19.23
CA TRP A 681 -2.98 19.82 -18.18
C TRP A 681 -2.03 19.57 -17.02
N LYS A 682 -0.76 19.24 -17.30
CA LYS A 682 0.27 19.08 -16.26
C LYS A 682 0.44 20.36 -15.44
N ARG A 683 0.49 21.54 -16.08
CA ARG A 683 0.62 22.84 -15.41
C ARG A 683 -0.60 23.19 -14.57
N LEU A 684 -1.81 22.96 -15.08
CA LEU A 684 -3.05 23.22 -14.35
C LEU A 684 -3.08 22.43 -13.03
N TRP A 685 -2.85 21.11 -13.11
CA TRP A 685 -2.91 20.23 -11.93
C TRP A 685 -1.72 20.38 -10.99
N ALA A 686 -0.62 21.00 -11.43
CA ALA A 686 0.51 21.37 -10.59
C ALA A 686 0.34 22.74 -9.91
N SER A 687 -0.68 23.53 -10.28
CA SER A 687 -0.89 24.85 -9.69
C SER A 687 -1.34 24.76 -8.23
N LYS A 688 -1.05 25.80 -7.44
CA LYS A 688 -1.41 25.90 -6.02
C LYS A 688 -2.87 26.34 -5.80
N LEU A 689 -3.69 26.34 -6.84
CA LEU A 689 -5.08 26.76 -6.75
C LEU A 689 -5.90 25.77 -5.90
N PRO A 690 -6.81 26.24 -5.04
CA PRO A 690 -7.75 25.37 -4.35
C PRO A 690 -8.57 24.53 -5.33
N PHE A 691 -8.90 23.29 -4.96
CA PHE A 691 -9.47 22.29 -5.86
C PHE A 691 -10.78 22.73 -6.54
N ARG A 692 -11.59 23.57 -5.89
CA ARG A 692 -12.81 24.15 -6.49
C ARG A 692 -12.53 25.01 -7.72
N TYR A 693 -11.42 25.74 -7.74
CA TYR A 693 -11.02 26.57 -8.88
C TYR A 693 -10.42 25.69 -9.99
N LEU A 694 -9.63 24.68 -9.62
CA LEU A 694 -9.13 23.69 -10.58
C LEU A 694 -10.28 22.99 -11.31
N MET A 695 -11.36 22.66 -10.59
CA MET A 695 -12.58 22.07 -11.19
C MET A 695 -13.24 23.02 -12.19
N PHE A 696 -13.33 24.31 -11.88
CA PHE A 696 -13.83 25.32 -12.82
C PHE A 696 -12.94 25.40 -14.08
N CYS A 697 -11.62 25.47 -13.91
CA CYS A 697 -10.67 25.55 -15.02
C CYS A 697 -10.72 24.32 -15.92
N TRP A 698 -10.81 23.13 -15.31
CA TRP A 698 -10.98 21.88 -16.03
C TRP A 698 -12.25 21.88 -16.89
N ARG A 699 -13.36 22.45 -16.39
CA ARG A 699 -14.60 22.60 -17.17
C ARG A 699 -14.44 23.60 -18.30
N LEU A 700 -13.83 24.76 -18.03
CA LEU A 700 -13.56 25.78 -19.05
C LEU A 700 -12.76 25.19 -20.22
N LEU A 701 -11.65 24.50 -19.93
CA LEU A 701 -10.78 23.90 -20.94
C LEU A 701 -11.41 22.72 -21.69
N ASN A 702 -12.42 22.06 -21.13
CA ASN A 702 -13.19 21.03 -21.83
C ASN A 702 -14.51 21.55 -22.43
N LYS A 703 -14.71 22.87 -22.54
CA LYS A 703 -15.96 23.49 -23.04
C LYS A 703 -17.21 22.99 -22.30
N GLY A 704 -17.07 22.75 -21.00
CA GLY A 704 -18.06 22.15 -20.11
C GLY A 704 -18.75 23.15 -19.18
N LEU A 705 -18.65 24.45 -19.47
CA LEU A 705 -19.40 25.50 -18.76
C LEU A 705 -20.74 25.74 -19.46
N PRO A 706 -21.87 25.87 -18.72
CA PRO A 706 -23.17 26.19 -19.29
C PRO A 706 -23.24 27.68 -19.67
N LEU A 707 -22.54 28.04 -20.74
CA LEU A 707 -22.67 29.34 -21.42
C LEU A 707 -23.80 29.21 -22.45
N GLY A 708 -24.56 30.27 -22.67
CA GLY A 708 -25.81 30.28 -23.46
C GLY A 708 -25.77 29.52 -24.78
N THR A 709 -24.66 29.56 -25.51
CA THR A 709 -24.49 28.79 -26.76
C THR A 709 -24.50 27.27 -26.57
N HIS A 710 -24.07 26.73 -25.43
CA HIS A 710 -24.02 25.28 -25.19
C HIS A 710 -25.38 24.64 -24.89
N PRO A 711 -26.23 25.17 -23.98
CA PRO A 711 -27.59 24.69 -23.82
C PRO A 711 -28.42 24.86 -25.10
N VAL A 712 -28.27 25.97 -25.84
CA VAL A 712 -28.98 26.17 -27.12
C VAL A 712 -28.64 25.07 -28.12
N ARG A 713 -27.34 24.74 -28.28
CA ARG A 713 -26.90 23.61 -29.13
C ARG A 713 -27.43 22.25 -28.68
N ARG A 714 -27.89 22.14 -27.43
CA ARG A 714 -28.47 20.92 -26.84
C ARG A 714 -29.99 20.94 -26.80
N GLY A 715 -30.63 21.91 -27.46
CA GLY A 715 -32.08 22.00 -27.59
C GLY A 715 -32.80 22.70 -26.43
N TYR A 716 -32.08 23.45 -25.58
CA TYR A 716 -32.72 24.25 -24.52
C TYR A 716 -33.16 25.62 -25.06
N SER A 717 -34.42 25.99 -24.79
CA SER A 717 -35.01 27.27 -25.18
C SER A 717 -34.55 28.43 -24.30
N ILE A 718 -33.35 28.93 -24.53
CA ILE A 718 -32.79 30.13 -23.88
C ILE A 718 -32.29 31.13 -24.93
N ALA A 719 -32.25 32.42 -24.60
CA ALA A 719 -31.84 33.49 -25.53
C ALA A 719 -30.40 33.33 -26.05
N GLY A 720 -29.51 32.75 -25.25
CA GLY A 720 -28.12 32.49 -25.65
C GLY A 720 -27.26 33.75 -25.83
N THR A 721 -27.77 34.93 -25.51
CA THR A 721 -27.10 36.24 -25.62
C THR A 721 -26.27 36.58 -24.38
N CYS A 722 -25.34 37.52 -24.54
CA CYS A 722 -24.48 38.03 -23.49
C CYS A 722 -25.29 38.59 -22.29
N PRO A 723 -25.08 38.06 -21.07
CA PRO A 723 -25.82 38.46 -19.87
C PRO A 723 -25.42 39.85 -19.35
N PHE A 724 -24.32 40.41 -19.84
CA PHE A 724 -23.85 41.74 -19.45
C PHE A 724 -24.42 42.88 -20.31
N GLY A 725 -25.44 42.60 -21.12
CA GLY A 725 -26.17 43.61 -21.89
C GLY A 725 -25.59 43.93 -23.26
N CYS A 726 -24.71 43.08 -23.79
CA CYS A 726 -24.11 43.26 -25.11
C CYS A 726 -24.81 42.39 -26.18
N PRO A 727 -24.79 42.77 -27.48
CA PRO A 727 -25.58 42.10 -28.52
C PRO A 727 -24.98 40.78 -29.04
N GLU A 728 -23.81 40.37 -28.54
CA GLU A 728 -23.13 39.14 -28.97
C GLU A 728 -23.69 37.88 -28.28
N LEU A 729 -23.45 36.72 -28.91
CA LEU A 729 -23.78 35.42 -28.34
C LEU A 729 -22.86 35.05 -27.17
N GLU A 730 -23.39 34.32 -26.20
CA GLU A 730 -22.66 33.87 -25.02
C GLU A 730 -21.74 32.68 -25.34
N THR A 731 -20.56 32.95 -25.90
CA THR A 731 -19.47 31.98 -26.12
C THR A 731 -18.37 32.13 -25.07
N GLU A 732 -17.47 31.14 -24.94
CA GLU A 732 -16.30 31.22 -24.06
C GLU A 732 -15.41 32.43 -24.38
N ASP A 733 -15.08 32.60 -25.66
CA ASP A 733 -14.20 33.67 -26.13
C ASP A 733 -14.83 35.03 -25.86
N HIS A 734 -16.15 35.12 -26.08
CA HIS A 734 -16.88 36.33 -25.78
C HIS A 734 -16.88 36.66 -24.29
N ILE A 735 -17.39 35.76 -23.45
CA ILE A 735 -17.59 36.03 -22.02
C ILE A 735 -16.28 36.26 -21.28
N PHE A 736 -15.20 35.56 -21.65
CA PHE A 736 -13.95 35.66 -20.92
C PHE A 736 -12.94 36.64 -21.52
N GLN A 737 -13.11 37.07 -22.78
CA GLN A 737 -12.09 37.86 -23.47
C GLN A 737 -12.66 39.07 -24.22
N THR A 738 -13.59 38.87 -25.16
CA THR A 738 -13.97 39.94 -26.09
C THR A 738 -15.07 40.85 -25.55
N CYS A 739 -15.87 40.43 -24.58
CA CYS A 739 -16.91 41.23 -23.95
C CYS A 739 -16.35 42.51 -23.30
N SER A 740 -17.04 43.65 -23.49
CA SER A 740 -16.67 44.93 -22.90
C SER A 740 -16.55 44.85 -21.37
N PHE A 741 -17.47 44.12 -20.72
CA PHE A 741 -17.42 43.82 -19.29
C PHE A 741 -16.15 43.06 -18.90
N ALA A 742 -15.83 41.98 -19.62
CA ALA A 742 -14.64 41.17 -19.34
C ALA A 742 -13.35 41.99 -19.50
N ARG A 743 -13.24 42.79 -20.57
CA ARG A 743 -12.09 43.69 -20.79
C ARG A 743 -11.91 44.69 -19.64
N ALA A 744 -13.01 45.25 -19.13
CA ALA A 744 -12.97 46.16 -17.99
C ALA A 744 -12.46 45.46 -16.71
N VAL A 745 -12.92 44.23 -16.43
CA VAL A 745 -12.43 43.42 -15.29
C VAL A 745 -10.94 43.08 -15.44
N TRP A 746 -10.51 42.66 -16.64
CA TRP A 746 -9.10 42.39 -16.92
C TRP A 746 -8.23 43.62 -16.69
N PHE A 747 -8.65 44.79 -17.21
CA PHE A 747 -7.92 46.05 -17.05
C PHE A 747 -7.89 46.52 -15.60
N GLY A 748 -9.01 46.45 -14.88
CA GLY A 748 -9.13 46.88 -13.47
C GLY A 748 -8.44 45.96 -12.46
N SER A 749 -8.16 44.70 -12.84
CA SER A 749 -7.54 43.72 -11.94
C SER A 749 -6.07 44.01 -11.60
N GLY A 750 -5.32 44.67 -12.49
CA GLY A 750 -3.88 44.91 -12.33
C GLY A 750 -3.00 43.65 -12.30
N LEU A 751 -3.54 42.44 -12.48
CA LEU A 751 -2.79 41.21 -12.30
C LEU A 751 -1.86 40.93 -13.50
N ALA A 752 -0.56 41.12 -13.30
CA ALA A 752 0.46 40.70 -14.26
C ALA A 752 0.53 39.16 -14.37
N MET A 753 -0.07 38.66 -15.46
CA MET A 753 0.24 37.46 -16.25
C MET A 753 0.98 36.29 -15.55
N ARG A 754 0.29 35.58 -14.66
CA ARG A 754 0.57 34.16 -14.36
C ARG A 754 -0.70 33.34 -14.59
N MET A 755 -0.57 32.10 -15.10
CA MET A 755 -1.69 31.24 -15.51
C MET A 755 -2.72 31.04 -14.38
N ASP A 756 -2.27 30.88 -13.15
CA ASP A 756 -3.11 30.74 -11.95
C ASP A 756 -3.97 31.99 -11.68
N ARG A 757 -3.42 33.18 -11.90
CA ARG A 757 -4.12 34.46 -11.72
C ARG A 757 -5.15 34.71 -12.82
N SER A 758 -4.79 34.41 -14.07
CA SER A 758 -5.70 34.52 -15.22
C SER A 758 -6.95 33.64 -15.05
N LEU A 759 -6.78 32.44 -14.50
CA LEU A 759 -7.88 31.50 -14.27
C LEU A 759 -8.83 31.96 -13.14
N ILE A 760 -8.31 32.66 -12.13
CA ILE A 760 -9.15 33.26 -11.07
C ILE A 760 -9.95 34.44 -11.64
N VAL A 761 -9.40 35.22 -12.58
CA VAL A 761 -10.16 36.28 -13.27
C VAL A 761 -11.33 35.68 -14.05
N CYS A 762 -11.09 34.64 -14.84
CA CYS A 762 -12.18 33.93 -15.54
C CYS A 762 -13.23 33.38 -14.56
N TRP A 763 -12.81 32.81 -13.44
CA TRP A 763 -13.75 32.35 -12.41
C TRP A 763 -14.58 33.50 -11.83
N SER A 764 -13.98 34.67 -11.60
CA SER A 764 -14.67 35.85 -11.05
C SER A 764 -15.69 36.42 -12.03
N ILE A 765 -15.34 36.51 -13.31
CA ILE A 765 -16.26 36.89 -14.39
C ILE A 765 -17.43 35.89 -14.47
N TYR A 766 -17.14 34.59 -14.43
CA TYR A 766 -18.18 33.55 -14.47
C TYR A 766 -19.08 33.58 -13.23
N TYR A 767 -18.51 33.83 -12.05
CA TYR A 767 -19.26 33.98 -10.81
C TYR A 767 -20.22 35.17 -10.90
N HIS A 768 -19.74 36.33 -11.34
CA HIS A 768 -20.55 37.54 -11.49
C HIS A 768 -21.64 37.38 -12.56
N ARG A 769 -21.31 36.73 -13.68
CA ARG A 769 -22.30 36.31 -14.70
C ARG A 769 -23.46 35.54 -14.09
N ASN A 770 -23.20 34.59 -13.20
CA ASN A 770 -24.24 33.83 -12.54
C ASN A 770 -25.05 34.66 -11.53
N GLN A 771 -24.44 35.68 -10.90
CA GLN A 771 -25.18 36.62 -10.05
C GLN A 771 -26.18 37.44 -10.87
N VAL A 772 -25.75 37.95 -12.04
CA VAL A 772 -26.62 38.71 -12.95
C VAL A 772 -27.80 37.86 -13.42
N LEU A 773 -27.55 36.61 -13.80
CA LEU A 773 -28.60 35.75 -14.38
C LEU A 773 -29.54 35.11 -13.37
N PHE A 774 -29.07 34.74 -12.18
CA PHE A 774 -29.86 33.95 -11.25
C PHE A 774 -30.24 34.71 -9.97
N ASN A 775 -29.54 35.80 -9.64
CA ASN A 775 -29.69 36.50 -8.37
C ASN A 775 -29.96 38.00 -8.55
N ASN A 776 -30.46 38.42 -9.73
CA ASN A 776 -30.75 39.83 -10.07
C ASN A 776 -29.57 40.79 -9.83
N GLY A 777 -28.34 40.30 -9.95
CA GLY A 777 -27.13 41.11 -9.79
C GLY A 777 -26.97 42.14 -10.90
N LYS A 778 -26.35 43.29 -10.60
CA LYS A 778 -26.00 44.29 -11.62
C LYS A 778 -24.67 43.94 -12.26
N ALA A 779 -24.54 44.21 -13.56
CA ALA A 779 -23.28 44.03 -14.28
C ALA A 779 -22.30 45.18 -13.97
N ASP A 780 -21.63 45.14 -12.82
CA ASP A 780 -20.57 46.09 -12.45
C ASP A 780 -19.16 45.43 -12.44
N PRO A 781 -18.26 45.84 -13.36
CA PRO A 781 -16.87 45.38 -13.36
C PRO A 781 -16.10 45.70 -12.07
N LEU A 782 -16.39 46.81 -11.38
CA LEU A 782 -15.68 47.22 -10.17
C LEU A 782 -15.97 46.29 -8.99
N GLU A 783 -17.22 45.87 -8.81
CA GLU A 783 -17.61 44.85 -7.83
C GLU A 783 -16.87 43.53 -8.09
N THR A 784 -16.79 43.11 -9.36
CA THR A 784 -16.07 41.90 -9.76
C THR A 784 -14.57 41.99 -9.45
N VAL A 785 -13.95 43.15 -9.69
CA VAL A 785 -12.54 43.41 -9.34
C VAL A 785 -12.34 43.41 -7.82
N GLY A 786 -13.28 43.95 -7.05
CA GLY A 786 -13.27 43.89 -5.59
C GLY A 786 -13.28 42.45 -5.05
N LEU A 787 -14.18 41.61 -5.59
CA LEU A 787 -14.24 40.17 -5.28
C LEU A 787 -12.93 39.45 -5.64
N LEU A 788 -12.40 39.73 -6.83
CA LEU A 788 -11.15 39.15 -7.32
C LEU A 788 -10.00 39.45 -6.35
N ARG A 789 -9.87 40.70 -5.88
CA ARG A 789 -8.84 41.09 -4.89
C ARG A 789 -8.97 40.29 -3.59
N GLN A 790 -10.19 40.12 -3.07
CA GLN A 790 -10.43 39.32 -1.87
C GLN A 790 -10.03 37.85 -2.06
N VAL A 791 -10.34 37.26 -3.21
CA VAL A 791 -10.00 35.87 -3.53
C VAL A 791 -8.49 35.69 -3.69
N VAL A 792 -7.82 36.59 -4.41
CA VAL A 792 -6.36 36.54 -4.61
C VAL A 792 -5.63 36.66 -3.28
N ASN A 793 -6.05 37.57 -2.39
CA ASN A 793 -5.47 37.72 -1.06
C ASN A 793 -5.64 36.45 -0.20
N LYS A 794 -6.81 35.77 -0.29
CA LYS A 794 -7.04 34.50 0.41
C LYS A 794 -6.21 33.34 -0.15
N VAL A 795 -5.96 33.30 -1.46
CA VAL A 795 -5.23 32.20 -2.13
C VAL A 795 -3.70 32.36 -2.03
N SER A 796 -3.19 33.59 -2.01
CA SER A 796 -1.75 33.86 -2.06
C SER A 796 -1.04 33.83 -0.71
N GLY A 797 -1.77 33.89 0.42
CA GLY A 797 -1.18 33.90 1.77
C GLY A 797 -0.28 35.11 2.06
N THR A 798 -0.10 36.01 1.10
CA THR A 798 0.70 37.23 1.20
C THR A 798 -0.20 38.42 1.49
N ARG A 799 0.13 39.16 2.56
CA ARG A 799 -0.43 40.48 2.82
C ARG A 799 0.01 41.42 1.68
N ASN A 800 -0.95 42.14 1.10
CA ASN A 800 -0.85 43.18 0.07
C ASN A 800 -0.47 42.79 -1.37
N MET A 801 -1.33 43.24 -2.29
CA MET A 801 -1.16 43.15 -3.75
C MET A 801 -0.16 44.19 -4.28
N ASP A 802 0.11 45.25 -3.50
CA ASP A 802 0.95 46.38 -3.90
C ASP A 802 2.43 46.00 -4.13
N ASP A 803 2.93 44.98 -3.41
CA ASP A 803 4.29 44.47 -3.58
C ASP A 803 4.52 43.73 -4.92
N LEU A 804 3.45 43.35 -5.62
CA LEU A 804 3.53 42.63 -6.90
C LEU A 804 3.38 43.54 -8.13
N LEU A 805 3.01 44.80 -7.95
CA LEU A 805 2.76 45.75 -9.05
C LEU A 805 4.00 46.60 -9.43
N LEU A 806 5.10 46.54 -8.67
CA LEU A 806 6.19 47.54 -8.76
C LEU A 806 7.59 47.05 -9.16
N ARG A 807 7.79 45.86 -9.75
CA ARG A 807 9.13 45.48 -10.28
C ARG A 807 9.21 45.56 -11.82
N PRO A 808 9.78 46.64 -12.40
CA PRO A 808 10.06 46.70 -13.83
C PRO A 808 11.35 45.93 -14.16
N LEU A 809 11.23 44.85 -14.95
CA LEU A 809 12.38 44.19 -15.58
C LEU A 809 12.91 45.09 -16.72
N ARG A 810 14.17 45.53 -16.61
CA ARG A 810 14.90 46.26 -17.66
C ARG A 810 15.47 45.27 -18.68
N PHE A 811 15.18 45.44 -19.97
CA PHE A 811 15.92 44.80 -21.07
C PHE A 811 16.23 45.85 -22.16
N ARG A 812 17.48 45.87 -22.63
CA ARG A 812 18.03 46.73 -23.69
C ARG A 812 18.07 45.96 -25.02
N GLY A 813 17.74 46.61 -26.14
CA GLY A 813 17.99 46.11 -27.50
C GLY A 813 16.99 46.65 -28.55
N PRO A 814 17.43 47.11 -29.74
CA PRO A 814 16.57 47.79 -30.72
C PRO A 814 15.98 46.81 -31.74
N TYR A 815 14.76 47.05 -32.24
CA TYR A 815 14.35 46.92 -33.65
C TYR A 815 12.91 47.46 -33.81
N ARG A 816 12.74 48.37 -34.79
CA ARG A 816 11.46 48.83 -35.37
C ARG A 816 10.97 47.75 -36.35
N GLU A 817 9.69 47.45 -36.51
CA GLU A 817 8.68 48.19 -37.31
C GLU A 817 7.25 47.68 -36.98
N VAL A 818 6.23 48.39 -37.47
CA VAL A 818 4.77 48.22 -37.23
C VAL A 818 4.12 47.80 -38.57
N PRO A 819 3.09 46.93 -38.66
CA PRO A 819 1.69 47.42 -38.75
C PRO A 819 0.56 46.50 -38.23
N VAL A 820 -0.58 47.17 -38.01
CA VAL A 820 -1.97 46.67 -37.91
C VAL A 820 -2.29 45.64 -39.01
N CYS A 821 -3.02 44.54 -38.69
CA CYS A 821 -4.08 43.91 -39.51
C CYS A 821 -4.49 42.48 -39.05
N PHE A 822 -5.80 42.15 -39.24
CA PHE A 822 -6.52 40.84 -39.27
C PHE A 822 -6.66 40.02 -37.97
N MET A 823 -7.86 39.73 -37.40
CA MET A 823 -9.07 39.00 -37.89
C MET A 823 -8.78 37.62 -38.50
N GLU A 824 -9.04 36.56 -37.71
CA GLU A 824 -9.81 35.32 -38.03
C GLU A 824 -9.31 34.07 -37.26
N GLY A 825 -10.25 33.31 -36.70
CA GLY A 825 -10.12 31.88 -36.33
C GLY A 825 -9.31 31.52 -35.06
N TRP A 826 -9.91 31.60 -33.87
CA TRP A 826 -9.19 31.44 -32.60
C TRP A 826 -9.92 30.42 -31.67
N CYS A 827 -9.19 29.41 -31.15
CA CYS A 827 -9.67 28.23 -30.41
C CYS A 827 -9.07 28.18 -28.99
N ALA A 828 -9.73 27.49 -28.06
CA ALA A 828 -9.42 27.28 -26.63
C ALA A 828 -7.96 26.94 -26.22
N ASP A 829 -7.06 26.66 -27.17
CA ASP A 829 -5.62 26.51 -26.94
C ASP A 829 -4.89 27.85 -26.69
N GLN A 830 -5.56 28.98 -26.92
CA GLN A 830 -4.96 30.32 -26.97
C GLN A 830 -4.95 31.10 -25.66
N VAL A 831 -5.29 30.50 -24.51
CA VAL A 831 -5.03 31.17 -23.21
C VAL A 831 -3.51 31.39 -23.01
N LEU A 832 -2.66 30.59 -23.68
CA LEU A 832 -1.21 30.77 -23.75
C LEU A 832 -0.79 31.81 -24.81
N ASP A 833 -1.52 31.96 -25.91
CA ASP A 833 -1.25 33.00 -26.92
C ASP A 833 -1.74 34.38 -26.50
N LEU A 834 -2.79 34.47 -25.68
CA LEU A 834 -3.17 35.68 -24.94
C LEU A 834 -2.02 36.15 -24.03
N HIS A 835 -1.24 35.20 -23.50
CA HIS A 835 -0.06 35.50 -22.70
C HIS A 835 1.09 36.09 -23.53
N ILE A 836 1.20 35.72 -24.81
CA ILE A 836 2.27 36.17 -25.71
C ILE A 836 1.86 37.47 -26.45
N HIS A 837 0.60 37.58 -26.88
CA HIS A 837 0.07 38.77 -27.57
C HIS A 837 -0.08 39.99 -26.64
N TRP A 838 -0.46 39.80 -25.37
CA TRP A 838 -0.56 40.91 -24.42
C TRP A 838 0.81 41.43 -23.95
N GLN A 839 1.85 40.58 -23.94
CA GLN A 839 3.25 41.00 -23.78
C GLN A 839 3.69 41.92 -24.93
N ASN A 840 3.28 41.60 -26.17
CA ASN A 840 3.53 42.43 -27.34
C ASN A 840 2.76 43.76 -27.30
N PHE A 841 1.51 43.75 -26.81
CA PHE A 841 0.67 44.95 -26.65
C PHE A 841 1.19 45.93 -25.59
N ILE A 842 1.63 45.44 -24.42
CA ILE A 842 2.23 46.28 -23.36
C ILE A 842 3.58 46.88 -23.82
N SER A 843 4.33 46.13 -24.62
CA SER A 843 5.56 46.62 -25.29
C SER A 843 5.28 47.75 -26.28
N ALA A 844 4.12 47.76 -26.94
CA ALA A 844 3.71 48.81 -27.88
C ALA A 844 3.21 50.08 -27.16
N LYS A 845 2.39 49.96 -26.11
CA LYS A 845 1.81 51.15 -25.42
C LYS A 845 2.85 51.98 -24.65
N ARG A 846 3.92 51.37 -24.14
CA ARG A 846 5.03 52.08 -23.47
C ARG A 846 5.90 52.89 -24.45
N ARG A 847 5.96 52.51 -25.73
CA ARG A 847 6.68 53.28 -26.77
C ARG A 847 5.97 54.59 -27.09
N GLY A 848 4.64 54.58 -27.15
CA GLY A 848 3.81 55.79 -27.38
C GLY A 848 3.91 56.83 -26.25
N LEU A 849 3.91 56.37 -24.99
CA LEU A 849 3.99 57.27 -23.84
C LEU A 849 5.37 57.96 -23.69
N SER A 850 6.46 57.28 -24.09
CA SER A 850 7.81 57.88 -24.08
C SER A 850 8.01 58.91 -25.19
N MET A 851 7.32 58.75 -26.32
CA MET A 851 7.33 59.74 -27.43
C MET A 851 6.57 61.01 -27.05
N TRP A 852 5.46 60.86 -26.32
CA TRP A 852 4.67 62.00 -25.84
C TRP A 852 5.40 62.80 -24.75
N LEU A 853 6.08 62.12 -23.80
CA LEU A 853 6.87 62.78 -22.76
C LEU A 853 8.14 63.47 -23.29
N LYS A 854 8.73 62.99 -24.39
CA LYS A 854 9.87 63.67 -25.05
C LYS A 854 9.47 64.91 -25.86
N LYS A 855 8.23 64.99 -26.35
CA LYS A 855 7.72 66.19 -27.05
C LYS A 855 7.37 67.36 -26.11
N ARG A 856 7.22 67.10 -24.81
CA ARG A 856 6.89 68.12 -23.80
C ARG A 856 8.12 68.79 -23.14
N HIS A 857 9.33 68.38 -23.51
CA HIS A 857 10.58 69.01 -23.08
C HIS A 857 11.19 69.96 -24.14
N HIS A 858 10.50 70.15 -25.27
CA HIS A 858 10.84 71.11 -26.32
C HIS A 858 9.73 72.16 -26.58
N LEU A 859 8.78 72.27 -25.65
CA LEU A 859 7.92 73.42 -25.39
C LEU A 859 8.15 73.79 -23.92
#